data_AF-A0A446CL49-F1
#
_entry.id   AF-A0A446CL49-F1
#
_cell.length_a   1.000
_cell.length_b   1.000
_cell.length_c   1.000
_cell.angle_alpha   90.00
_cell.angle_beta   90.00
_cell.angle_gamma   90.00
#
_symmetry.space_group_name_H-M   'P 1'
#
loop_
_entity.id
_entity.type
_entity.pdbx_description
1 polymer ?
#
loop_
_entity_poly.entity_id
_entity_poly.type
_entity_poly.pdbx_seq_one_letter_code
_entity_poly.pdbx_strand_id
1 'polypeptide(L)'
;MATIQTINVGLAANDKKGDPLRAAMQKVNSNFTALASAIDARFAPTLIPSGENLNAYMTAGVFHQNTNAGAAAGQNYPTPYAGLLLVYTSAASFVYQFYTRFRSGPGGVQATYWRTFYSSAWTDWQEVAKKADLDALSVTVAAVQTVAQAAIPLVQKAAANGVASLDGSGRLPLAQAPILTATSLPTTAHDLNDFQTPGSYWQNQSSAATLANNYPVAGVTCFLEVTNFGSATKQEISTRVSPYRNFWRIKTGTTSWSDWKESVDNTTGLAFQGGMPSSPVQDLNTYTQRGQWAIGSSAIAASGLNFPIGQSGQLLVLSAGYPGGPAAAGCNQVYLVANSNRLFFRSLVLTTWTPWEEAVRSSLLGAANGVATLGMTGKLALDQAPSVPAKLVEAGTNANDVIEPGPYYLNSDANATAALNWPEQIAGTLIVTVVPSGNMQITQEYTTRNGTGGVLRTYKRVRFGTSGTWGLWQELARFADAMTHTFLTTATDANSLTADNTFYTWTFSGVLGANFPSFSTAWAAAGYMRVYYGASTQVSQELTYLVTGQKPRTFMRFGNTSTGVWQPWKSTSAWHTSTGLPTSDMGDIYVDGIGWYSFNGSAYARTDLSLTTIADLKTRAGGLETRADGLETRADGLEALVMGRGQSWQTVARSLGVAYTNSTGRPILVSMLGVQRGASGNVWIQVNGRIFSRTGLYNSIGANIPAWACIPPGSTYEYAGVDADTFTFYEYR
;
A
#
# COMPACT_ATOMS: atom_id res chain seq x y z
N MET A 1 -30.00 29.68 41.22
CA MET A 1 -28.66 29.59 40.60
C MET A 1 -27.71 29.04 41.65
N ALA A 2 -26.81 28.12 41.30
CA ALA A 2 -25.76 27.71 42.22
C ALA A 2 -24.88 28.92 42.55
N THR A 3 -24.62 29.18 43.84
CA THR A 3 -23.69 30.23 44.26
C THR A 3 -22.28 29.77 43.96
N ILE A 4 -21.71 30.22 42.84
CA ILE A 4 -20.33 29.91 42.46
C ILE A 4 -19.35 30.84 43.17
N GLN A 5 -18.24 30.29 43.61
CA GLN A 5 -17.14 31.04 44.20
C GLN A 5 -16.23 31.59 43.10
N THR A 6 -15.93 32.89 43.17
CA THR A 6 -15.00 33.55 42.24
C THR A 6 -13.57 33.12 42.54
N ILE A 7 -12.85 32.68 41.51
CA ILE A 7 -11.41 32.41 41.56
C ILE A 7 -10.69 33.70 41.17
N ASN A 8 -9.91 34.25 42.09
CA ASN A 8 -9.12 35.45 41.82
C ASN A 8 -7.78 35.04 41.18
N VAL A 9 -7.55 35.48 39.95
CA VAL A 9 -6.32 35.13 39.19
C VAL A 9 -5.21 36.17 39.33
N GLY A 10 -5.41 37.24 40.12
CA GLY A 10 -4.49 38.37 40.21
C GLY A 10 -4.68 39.37 39.06
N LEU A 11 -3.96 40.49 39.13
CA LEU A 11 -3.98 41.57 38.12
C LEU A 11 -2.79 41.48 37.15
N ALA A 12 -1.72 40.77 37.51
CA ALA A 12 -0.55 40.52 36.67
C ALA A 12 0.17 39.22 37.03
N ALA A 13 1.02 38.71 36.13
CA ALA A 13 1.82 37.51 36.40
C ALA A 13 2.72 37.70 37.63
N ASN A 14 2.70 36.74 38.56
CA ASN A 14 3.50 36.71 39.79
C ASN A 14 3.26 37.90 40.76
N ASP A 15 2.11 38.58 40.67
CA ASP A 15 1.79 39.70 41.57
C ASP A 15 1.46 39.29 43.02
N LYS A 16 1.31 37.97 43.26
CA LYS A 16 0.94 37.33 44.54
C LYS A 16 -0.40 37.81 45.12
N LYS A 17 -1.26 38.44 44.30
CA LYS A 17 -2.60 38.90 44.70
C LYS A 17 -3.72 37.95 44.28
N GLY A 18 -3.42 36.96 43.44
CA GLY A 18 -4.34 35.86 43.12
C GLY A 18 -4.47 34.83 44.25
N ASP A 19 -5.50 34.00 44.17
CA ASP A 19 -5.67 32.85 45.06
C ASP A 19 -4.47 31.90 44.92
N PRO A 20 -3.87 31.41 46.03
CA PRO A 20 -2.90 30.33 45.97
C PRO A 20 -3.49 29.11 45.22
N LEU A 21 -2.68 28.39 44.44
CA LEU A 21 -3.14 27.28 43.60
C LEU A 21 -4.03 26.27 44.36
N ARG A 22 -3.67 25.96 45.61
CA ARG A 22 -4.46 25.07 46.48
C ARG A 22 -5.85 25.63 46.78
N ALA A 23 -5.96 26.92 47.10
CA ALA A 23 -7.24 27.59 47.39
C ALA A 23 -8.08 27.73 46.11
N ALA A 24 -7.46 28.05 44.98
CA ALA A 24 -8.14 28.10 43.68
C ALA A 24 -8.73 26.73 43.31
N MET A 25 -7.97 25.64 43.44
CA MET A 25 -8.46 24.28 43.15
C MET A 25 -9.55 23.81 44.14
N GLN A 26 -9.51 24.24 45.40
CA GLN A 26 -10.61 23.99 46.33
C GLN A 26 -11.90 24.69 45.89
N LYS A 27 -11.83 25.97 45.48
CA LYS A 27 -12.97 26.70 44.93
C LYS A 27 -13.52 26.04 43.66
N VAL A 28 -12.65 25.54 42.77
CA VAL A 28 -13.04 24.76 41.59
C VAL A 28 -13.86 23.53 41.99
N ASN A 29 -13.36 22.72 42.93
CA ASN A 29 -14.08 21.53 43.38
C ASN A 29 -15.43 21.89 44.02
N SER A 30 -15.47 22.92 44.88
CA SER A 30 -16.72 23.41 45.47
C SER A 30 -17.72 23.89 44.41
N ASN A 31 -17.25 24.56 43.35
CA ASN A 31 -18.08 24.98 42.23
C ASN A 31 -18.63 23.79 41.43
N PHE A 32 -17.81 22.76 41.17
CA PHE A 32 -18.27 21.53 40.52
C PHE A 32 -19.30 20.78 41.36
N THR A 33 -19.09 20.70 42.67
CA THR A 33 -20.09 20.11 43.59
C THR A 33 -21.38 20.92 43.59
N ALA A 34 -21.31 22.24 43.69
CA ALA A 34 -22.49 23.10 43.66
C ALA A 34 -23.24 23.02 42.31
N LEU A 35 -22.51 22.90 41.20
CA LEU A 35 -23.10 22.68 39.88
C LEU A 35 -23.78 21.31 39.79
N ALA A 36 -23.13 20.23 40.25
CA ALA A 36 -23.70 18.90 40.27
C ALA A 36 -24.99 18.86 41.10
N SER A 37 -24.98 19.42 42.32
CA SER A 37 -26.19 19.52 43.15
C SER A 37 -27.30 20.37 42.51
N ALA A 38 -26.95 21.43 41.78
CA ALA A 38 -27.94 22.25 41.07
C ALA A 38 -28.52 21.53 39.84
N ILE A 39 -27.72 20.72 39.14
CA ILE A 39 -28.18 19.85 38.04
C ILE A 39 -29.12 18.77 38.61
N ASP A 40 -28.70 18.07 39.65
CA ASP A 40 -29.51 17.04 40.31
C ASP A 40 -30.84 17.62 40.80
N ALA A 41 -30.82 18.78 41.47
CA ALA A 41 -32.03 19.46 41.93
C ALA A 41 -32.94 19.92 40.77
N ARG A 42 -32.37 20.28 39.61
CA ARG A 42 -33.15 20.70 38.43
C ARG A 42 -33.86 19.52 37.75
N PHE A 43 -33.27 18.33 37.79
CA PHE A 43 -33.84 17.13 37.18
C PHE A 43 -34.59 16.22 38.17
N ALA A 44 -34.52 16.51 39.48
CA ALA A 44 -35.29 15.83 40.51
C ALA A 44 -36.80 16.05 40.31
N PRO A 45 -37.62 14.98 40.14
CA PRO A 45 -39.05 15.12 39.97
C PRO A 45 -39.72 15.70 41.22
N THR A 46 -40.40 16.83 41.07
CA THR A 46 -41.19 17.43 42.16
C THR A 46 -42.57 16.78 42.24
N LEU A 47 -43.03 16.43 43.44
CA LEU A 47 -44.36 15.85 43.63
C LEU A 47 -45.45 16.88 43.32
N ILE A 48 -46.40 16.52 42.46
CA ILE A 48 -47.64 17.24 42.21
C ILE A 48 -48.61 16.87 43.33
N PRO A 49 -49.14 17.82 44.12
CA PRO A 49 -50.17 17.54 45.10
C PRO A 49 -51.43 16.91 44.48
N SER A 50 -52.21 16.21 45.30
CA SER A 50 -53.47 15.61 44.87
C SER A 50 -54.48 16.68 44.46
N GLY A 51 -55.19 16.50 43.34
CA GLY A 51 -56.24 17.43 42.91
C GLY A 51 -55.78 18.64 42.10
N GLU A 52 -54.48 18.75 41.82
CA GLU A 52 -53.91 19.88 41.10
C GLU A 52 -54.36 19.96 39.64
N ASN A 53 -54.30 21.16 39.08
CA ASN A 53 -54.59 21.41 37.68
C ASN A 53 -53.29 21.48 36.86
N LEU A 54 -53.11 20.59 35.88
CA LEU A 54 -51.88 20.57 35.07
C LEU A 54 -51.67 21.82 34.22
N ASN A 55 -52.71 22.61 33.96
CA ASN A 55 -52.57 23.90 33.26
C ASN A 55 -51.76 24.92 34.09
N ALA A 56 -51.69 24.77 35.42
CA ALA A 56 -50.91 25.64 36.31
C ALA A 56 -49.39 25.41 36.20
N TYR A 57 -48.96 24.27 35.64
CA TYR A 57 -47.55 23.90 35.51
C TYR A 57 -46.97 24.48 34.21
N MET A 58 -46.73 25.79 34.21
CA MET A 58 -46.25 26.55 33.05
C MET A 58 -44.74 26.81 33.04
N THR A 59 -44.04 26.44 34.12
CA THR A 59 -42.58 26.63 34.26
C THR A 59 -41.84 25.36 33.89
N ALA A 60 -40.64 25.51 33.31
CA ALA A 60 -39.84 24.36 32.91
C ALA A 60 -39.44 23.52 34.13
N GLY A 61 -39.71 22.23 34.10
CA GLY A 61 -39.46 21.36 35.24
C GLY A 61 -39.92 19.92 35.03
N VAL A 62 -39.44 19.06 35.93
CA VAL A 62 -39.83 17.66 36.04
C VAL A 62 -40.74 17.52 37.24
N PHE A 63 -41.96 17.08 37.03
CA PHE A 63 -42.97 16.90 38.07
C PHE A 63 -43.52 15.48 38.00
N HIS A 64 -44.12 14.98 39.06
CA HIS A 64 -44.77 13.69 39.04
C HIS A 64 -45.98 13.65 39.97
N GLN A 65 -47.04 12.97 39.55
CA GLN A 65 -48.12 12.55 40.42
C GLN A 65 -47.87 11.11 40.82
N ASN A 66 -47.71 10.83 42.11
CA ASN A 66 -47.31 9.51 42.60
C ASN A 66 -48.49 8.56 42.85
N THR A 67 -49.74 9.06 42.82
CA THR A 67 -50.94 8.22 43.06
C THR A 67 -52.01 8.41 41.99
N ASN A 68 -52.66 7.30 41.60
CA ASN A 68 -53.79 7.36 40.66
C ASN A 68 -54.95 8.19 41.25
N ALA A 69 -55.17 8.09 42.56
CA ALA A 69 -56.17 8.90 43.26
C ALA A 69 -55.89 10.41 43.12
N GLY A 70 -54.62 10.82 43.26
CA GLY A 70 -54.21 12.21 43.08
C GLY A 70 -54.37 12.72 41.65
N ALA A 71 -54.07 11.88 40.65
CA ALA A 71 -54.28 12.20 39.23
C ALA A 71 -55.78 12.26 38.86
N ALA A 72 -56.58 11.31 39.36
CA ALA A 72 -58.02 11.24 39.11
C ALA A 72 -58.79 12.42 39.72
N ALA A 73 -58.34 12.92 40.87
CA ALA A 73 -58.89 14.11 41.49
C ALA A 73 -58.43 15.41 40.80
N GLY A 74 -57.37 15.36 39.99
CA GLY A 74 -56.77 16.52 39.33
C GLY A 74 -57.51 16.96 38.07
N GLN A 75 -57.24 18.18 37.63
CA GLN A 75 -57.82 18.76 36.41
C GLN A 75 -56.80 18.77 35.27
N ASN A 76 -57.28 18.64 34.04
CA ASN A 76 -56.46 18.68 32.82
C ASN A 76 -55.36 17.60 32.75
N TYR A 77 -55.54 16.49 33.44
CA TYR A 77 -54.76 15.28 33.21
C TYR A 77 -55.26 14.59 31.92
N PRO A 78 -54.37 14.01 31.10
CA PRO A 78 -54.80 13.23 29.94
C PRO A 78 -55.51 11.93 30.33
N THR A 79 -55.21 11.41 31.52
CA THR A 79 -55.81 10.17 32.08
C THR A 79 -55.85 10.26 33.61
N PRO A 80 -56.74 9.52 34.30
CA PRO A 80 -56.84 9.52 35.77
C PRO A 80 -55.74 8.68 36.46
N TYR A 81 -54.55 8.56 35.86
CA TYR A 81 -53.47 7.69 36.36
C TYR A 81 -52.20 8.47 36.67
N ALA A 82 -51.48 8.01 37.70
CA ALA A 82 -50.19 8.52 38.13
C ALA A 82 -49.14 8.47 37.02
N GLY A 83 -48.27 9.47 37.01
CA GLY A 83 -47.30 9.63 35.95
C GLY A 83 -46.36 10.80 36.17
N LEU A 84 -45.38 10.87 35.29
CA LEU A 84 -44.42 11.95 35.19
C LEU A 84 -44.96 13.04 34.26
N LEU A 85 -44.96 14.29 34.71
CA LEU A 85 -45.17 15.46 33.88
C LEU A 85 -43.82 16.14 33.62
N LEU A 86 -43.47 16.28 32.35
CA LEU A 86 -42.32 17.04 31.91
C LEU A 86 -42.79 18.30 31.20
N VAL A 87 -42.31 19.45 31.66
CA VAL A 87 -42.68 20.76 31.11
C VAL A 87 -41.44 21.40 30.49
N TYR A 88 -41.53 21.73 29.20
CA TYR A 88 -40.56 22.56 28.50
C TYR A 88 -41.19 23.89 28.13
N THR A 89 -40.47 24.99 28.33
CA THR A 89 -40.95 26.32 27.94
C THR A 89 -39.76 27.22 27.60
N SER A 90 -39.93 28.03 26.56
CA SER A 90 -39.03 29.16 26.23
C SER A 90 -39.58 30.50 26.73
N ALA A 91 -40.90 30.60 26.93
CA ALA A 91 -41.63 31.73 27.51
C ALA A 91 -43.02 31.27 27.97
N ALA A 92 -43.69 32.02 28.86
CA ALA A 92 -45.02 31.65 29.39
C ALA A 92 -46.09 31.43 28.29
N SER A 93 -45.90 32.00 27.10
CA SER A 93 -46.80 31.82 25.93
C SER A 93 -46.48 30.60 25.05
N PHE A 94 -45.42 29.85 25.36
CA PHE A 94 -44.97 28.65 24.66
C PHE A 94 -44.58 27.57 25.67
N VAL A 95 -45.52 26.68 25.98
CA VAL A 95 -45.30 25.58 26.93
C VAL A 95 -45.59 24.25 26.23
N TYR A 96 -44.70 23.28 26.39
CA TYR A 96 -44.87 21.91 25.94
C TYR A 96 -44.96 21.04 27.17
N GLN A 97 -46.02 20.25 27.26
CA GLN A 97 -46.17 19.28 28.34
C GLN A 97 -46.16 17.87 27.77
N PHE A 98 -45.41 17.00 28.42
CA PHE A 98 -45.41 15.57 28.18
C PHE A 98 -45.82 14.86 29.47
N TYR A 99 -46.85 14.04 29.42
CA TYR A 99 -47.29 13.25 30.56
C TYR A 99 -47.09 11.77 30.26
N THR A 100 -46.17 11.12 30.97
CA THR A 100 -45.88 9.70 30.83
C THR A 100 -46.42 8.95 32.03
N ARG A 101 -47.40 8.07 31.81
CA ARG A 101 -47.93 7.24 32.91
C ARG A 101 -46.90 6.22 33.37
N PHE A 102 -46.79 5.99 34.68
CA PHE A 102 -45.81 5.02 35.21
C PHE A 102 -46.17 3.58 34.83
N ARG A 103 -47.38 3.14 35.21
CA ARG A 103 -48.05 1.87 34.83
C ARG A 103 -49.38 1.82 35.57
N SER A 104 -50.46 1.31 34.96
CA SER A 104 -51.70 1.05 35.70
C SER A 104 -52.42 -0.20 35.22
N GLY A 105 -52.58 -1.20 36.12
CA GLY A 105 -53.51 -2.33 36.01
C GLY A 105 -53.04 -3.56 35.21
N PRO A 106 -53.62 -4.77 35.45
CA PRO A 106 -53.33 -5.98 34.67
C PRO A 106 -53.71 -5.75 33.20
N GLY A 107 -52.72 -5.85 32.30
CA GLY A 107 -52.84 -5.48 30.87
C GLY A 107 -52.37 -4.05 30.53
N GLY A 108 -51.86 -3.28 31.50
CA GLY A 108 -51.50 -1.87 31.36
C GLY A 108 -50.32 -1.60 30.42
N VAL A 109 -50.62 -1.07 29.23
CA VAL A 109 -49.62 -0.55 28.28
C VAL A 109 -49.01 0.74 28.85
N GLN A 110 -47.79 1.13 28.50
CA GLN A 110 -47.32 2.49 28.79
C GLN A 110 -47.89 3.46 27.76
N ALA A 111 -48.18 4.69 28.16
CA ALA A 111 -48.66 5.73 27.25
C ALA A 111 -48.04 7.07 27.62
N THR A 112 -47.61 7.78 26.59
CA THR A 112 -47.12 9.15 26.70
C THR A 112 -48.09 10.03 25.97
N TYR A 113 -48.54 11.08 26.66
CA TYR A 113 -49.40 12.11 26.10
C TYR A 113 -48.57 13.38 25.97
N TRP A 114 -48.85 14.19 24.96
CA TRP A 114 -48.23 15.49 24.82
C TRP A 114 -49.25 16.53 24.39
N ARG A 115 -49.01 17.78 24.79
CA ARG A 115 -49.81 18.94 24.36
C ARG A 115 -48.97 20.20 24.40
N THR A 116 -49.50 21.26 23.82
CA THR A 116 -48.85 22.57 23.78
C THR A 116 -49.79 23.66 24.27
N PHE A 117 -49.24 24.67 24.96
CA PHE A 117 -49.87 25.94 25.21
C PHE A 117 -49.29 26.96 24.23
N TYR A 118 -50.14 27.49 23.37
CA TYR A 118 -49.78 28.51 22.39
C TYR A 118 -51.00 29.40 22.10
N SER A 119 -50.77 30.68 21.83
CA SER A 119 -51.84 31.66 21.57
C SER A 119 -52.90 31.70 22.69
N SER A 120 -52.45 31.63 23.95
CA SER A 120 -53.29 31.66 25.15
C SER A 120 -54.27 30.48 25.31
N ALA A 121 -54.07 29.39 24.57
CA ALA A 121 -54.90 28.19 24.66
C ALA A 121 -54.04 26.93 24.79
N TRP A 122 -54.54 25.95 25.54
CA TRP A 122 -53.98 24.59 25.53
C TRP A 122 -54.59 23.82 24.37
N THR A 123 -53.76 23.08 23.64
CA THR A 123 -54.27 22.01 22.79
C THR A 123 -54.76 20.86 23.64
N ASP A 124 -55.64 20.05 23.07
CA ASP A 124 -55.97 18.75 23.66
C ASP A 124 -54.71 17.89 23.80
N TRP A 125 -54.74 17.00 24.78
CA TRP A 125 -53.70 15.99 24.94
C TRP A 125 -53.75 14.98 23.79
N GLN A 126 -52.61 14.78 23.15
CA GLN A 126 -52.43 13.80 22.09
C GLN A 126 -51.63 12.62 22.62
N GLU A 127 -52.18 11.41 22.50
CA GLU A 127 -51.43 10.19 22.83
C GLU A 127 -50.42 9.88 21.72
N VAL A 128 -49.17 9.57 22.10
CA VAL A 128 -48.15 9.11 21.16
C VAL A 128 -48.51 7.70 20.71
N ALA A 129 -48.59 7.49 19.39
CA ALA A 129 -49.00 6.23 18.79
C ALA A 129 -48.14 5.05 19.25
N LYS A 130 -48.79 3.94 19.57
CA LYS A 130 -48.18 2.66 19.93
C LYS A 130 -48.09 1.76 18.70
N LYS A 131 -47.31 0.68 18.82
CA LYS A 131 -47.24 -0.36 17.78
C LYS A 131 -48.62 -0.93 17.41
N ALA A 132 -49.51 -1.10 18.39
CA ALA A 132 -50.87 -1.56 18.16
C ALA A 132 -51.72 -0.58 17.30
N ASP A 133 -51.47 0.73 17.40
CA ASP A 133 -52.14 1.74 16.58
C ASP A 133 -51.66 1.68 15.13
N LEU A 134 -50.35 1.40 14.92
CA LEU A 134 -49.81 1.07 13.59
C LEU A 134 -50.38 -0.25 13.04
N ASP A 135 -50.60 -1.24 13.91
CA ASP A 135 -51.23 -2.51 13.50
C ASP A 135 -52.70 -2.32 13.12
N ALA A 136 -53.42 -1.40 13.77
CA ALA A 136 -54.77 -1.00 13.35
C ALA A 136 -54.79 -0.22 12.02
N LEU A 137 -53.77 0.58 11.71
CA LEU A 137 -53.57 1.15 10.36
C LEU A 137 -53.36 0.05 9.30
N SER A 138 -52.73 -1.06 9.67
CA SER A 138 -52.59 -2.24 8.79
C SER A 138 -53.95 -2.87 8.44
N VAL A 139 -54.98 -2.68 9.28
CA VAL A 139 -56.38 -3.09 8.99
C VAL A 139 -57.02 -2.18 7.92
N THR A 140 -56.55 -0.95 7.74
CA THR A 140 -57.04 -0.07 6.65
C THR A 140 -56.53 -0.47 5.26
N VAL A 141 -55.44 -1.26 5.17
CA VAL A 141 -55.03 -1.92 3.92
C VAL A 141 -56.09 -2.92 3.45
N ALA A 142 -56.80 -3.58 4.37
CA ALA A 142 -57.95 -4.42 4.03
C ALA A 142 -59.13 -3.59 3.48
N ALA A 143 -59.33 -2.36 3.95
CA ALA A 143 -60.32 -1.44 3.38
C ALA A 143 -59.93 -0.97 1.96
N VAL A 144 -58.64 -0.74 1.70
CA VAL A 144 -58.10 -0.48 0.35
C VAL A 144 -58.30 -1.70 -0.56
N GLN A 145 -58.16 -2.92 -0.02
CA GLN A 145 -58.42 -4.17 -0.73
C GLN A 145 -59.91 -4.34 -1.08
N THR A 146 -60.84 -3.90 -0.23
CA THR A 146 -62.28 -3.88 -0.52
C THR A 146 -62.63 -2.92 -1.66
N VAL A 147 -62.01 -1.73 -1.72
CA VAL A 147 -62.16 -0.80 -2.84
C VAL A 147 -61.55 -1.39 -4.13
N ALA A 148 -60.41 -2.07 -4.05
CA ALA A 148 -59.80 -2.77 -5.18
C ALA A 148 -60.63 -3.96 -5.68
N GLN A 149 -61.32 -4.70 -4.80
CA GLN A 149 -62.22 -5.80 -5.18
C GLN A 149 -63.53 -5.32 -5.83
N ALA A 150 -63.99 -4.11 -5.51
CA ALA A 150 -65.13 -3.45 -6.12
C ALA A 150 -64.82 -2.83 -7.51
N ALA A 151 -63.54 -2.75 -7.89
CA ALA A 151 -63.12 -2.15 -9.17
C ALA A 151 -63.51 -2.99 -10.41
N ILE A 152 -63.88 -4.27 -10.25
CA ILE A 152 -64.42 -5.09 -11.35
C ILE A 152 -65.92 -5.38 -11.09
N PRO A 153 -66.84 -4.83 -11.90
CA PRO A 153 -68.28 -5.05 -11.76
C PRO A 153 -68.67 -6.53 -11.78
N LEU A 154 -69.65 -6.93 -10.95
CA LEU A 154 -70.11 -8.32 -10.84
C LEU A 154 -70.57 -8.91 -12.19
N VAL A 155 -71.09 -8.06 -13.09
CA VAL A 155 -71.54 -8.43 -14.44
C VAL A 155 -70.43 -8.90 -15.36
N GLN A 156 -69.17 -8.60 -15.04
CA GLN A 156 -68.00 -9.02 -15.80
C GLN A 156 -67.37 -10.30 -15.25
N LYS A 157 -67.79 -10.79 -14.08
CA LYS A 157 -67.24 -12.02 -13.48
C LYS A 157 -68.00 -13.23 -14.00
N ALA A 158 -67.28 -14.21 -14.56
CA ALA A 158 -67.82 -15.44 -15.15
C ALA A 158 -68.79 -15.26 -16.35
N ALA A 159 -68.77 -14.09 -16.99
CA ALA A 159 -69.49 -13.84 -18.25
C ALA A 159 -68.61 -14.14 -19.48
N ALA A 160 -69.22 -14.41 -20.64
CA ALA A 160 -68.48 -14.57 -21.89
C ALA A 160 -67.68 -13.30 -22.23
N ASN A 161 -66.38 -13.44 -22.52
CA ASN A 161 -65.41 -12.35 -22.69
C ASN A 161 -65.19 -11.47 -21.43
N GLY A 162 -65.62 -11.93 -20.26
CA GLY A 162 -65.35 -11.29 -18.96
C GLY A 162 -64.10 -11.82 -18.28
N VAL A 163 -63.97 -11.56 -16.98
CA VAL A 163 -62.89 -12.09 -16.13
C VAL A 163 -63.34 -13.38 -15.44
N ALA A 164 -62.47 -14.39 -15.45
CA ALA A 164 -62.73 -15.66 -14.78
C ALA A 164 -62.42 -15.58 -13.28
N SER A 165 -63.29 -16.15 -12.44
CA SER A 165 -63.09 -16.17 -10.99
C SER A 165 -62.15 -17.33 -10.61
N LEU A 166 -61.26 -17.11 -9.65
CA LEU A 166 -60.44 -18.19 -9.07
C LEU A 166 -61.14 -18.80 -7.84
N ASP A 167 -60.98 -20.10 -7.60
CA ASP A 167 -61.43 -20.76 -6.37
C ASP A 167 -60.51 -20.45 -5.17
N GLY A 168 -60.87 -20.97 -4.00
CA GLY A 168 -60.14 -20.77 -2.74
C GLY A 168 -58.68 -21.26 -2.74
N SER A 169 -58.25 -21.98 -3.78
CA SER A 169 -56.86 -22.40 -4.00
C SER A 169 -56.11 -21.53 -5.02
N GLY A 170 -56.76 -20.48 -5.55
CA GLY A 170 -56.20 -19.58 -6.54
C GLY A 170 -56.18 -20.15 -7.97
N ARG A 171 -57.03 -21.13 -8.29
CA ARG A 171 -57.12 -21.77 -9.61
C ARG A 171 -58.48 -21.55 -10.27
N LEU A 172 -58.54 -21.66 -11.59
CA LEU A 172 -59.80 -21.59 -12.33
C LEU A 172 -60.68 -22.82 -12.00
N PRO A 173 -61.93 -22.65 -11.54
CA PRO A 173 -62.84 -23.76 -11.29
C PRO A 173 -63.11 -24.57 -12.57
N LEU A 174 -63.17 -25.90 -12.45
CA LEU A 174 -63.35 -26.80 -13.61
C LEU A 174 -64.62 -26.51 -14.41
N ALA A 175 -65.69 -26.04 -13.76
CA ALA A 175 -66.94 -25.64 -14.41
C ALA A 175 -66.81 -24.39 -15.31
N GLN A 176 -65.71 -23.64 -15.19
CA GLN A 176 -65.37 -22.48 -16.03
C GLN A 176 -64.22 -22.80 -17.01
N ALA A 177 -63.69 -24.02 -16.99
CA ALA A 177 -62.67 -24.49 -17.93
C ALA A 177 -63.31 -25.08 -19.21
N PRO A 178 -62.67 -24.98 -20.39
CA PRO A 178 -63.17 -25.62 -21.61
C PRO A 178 -63.25 -27.15 -21.46
N ILE A 179 -64.35 -27.76 -21.88
CA ILE A 179 -64.51 -29.23 -21.89
C ILE A 179 -63.59 -29.82 -22.97
N LEU A 180 -62.61 -30.64 -22.58
CA LEU A 180 -61.62 -31.30 -23.45
C LEU A 180 -62.02 -32.75 -23.79
N THR A 181 -63.15 -32.96 -24.48
CA THR A 181 -63.49 -34.29 -25.05
C THR A 181 -63.36 -34.25 -26.57
N ALA A 182 -62.71 -35.27 -27.15
CA ALA A 182 -62.51 -35.34 -28.59
C ALA A 182 -63.85 -35.59 -29.32
N THR A 183 -64.15 -34.77 -30.33
CA THR A 183 -65.38 -34.88 -31.11
C THR A 183 -65.26 -36.00 -32.15
N SER A 184 -66.27 -36.87 -32.27
CA SER A 184 -66.27 -37.90 -33.32
C SER A 184 -66.47 -37.26 -34.69
N LEU A 185 -65.61 -37.60 -35.64
CA LEU A 185 -65.82 -37.27 -37.05
C LEU A 185 -67.01 -38.09 -37.61
N PRO A 186 -67.70 -37.58 -38.65
CA PRO A 186 -68.80 -38.30 -39.27
C PRO A 186 -68.37 -39.70 -39.76
N THR A 187 -69.29 -40.65 -39.64
CA THR A 187 -69.13 -42.01 -40.18
C THR A 187 -69.59 -42.12 -41.64
N THR A 188 -70.25 -41.08 -42.15
CA THR A 188 -70.61 -40.86 -43.56
C THR A 188 -69.56 -40.00 -44.28
N ALA A 189 -69.67 -39.84 -45.61
CA ALA A 189 -68.74 -39.02 -46.39
C ALA A 189 -68.66 -37.58 -45.88
N HIS A 190 -67.44 -37.07 -45.71
CA HIS A 190 -67.08 -35.73 -45.24
C HIS A 190 -65.69 -35.38 -45.77
N ASP A 191 -65.33 -34.11 -45.83
CA ASP A 191 -64.00 -33.68 -46.27
C ASP A 191 -63.20 -33.12 -45.08
N LEU A 192 -62.00 -33.67 -44.83
CA LEU A 192 -61.10 -33.14 -43.79
C LEU A 192 -60.70 -31.68 -44.03
N ASN A 193 -60.79 -31.17 -45.25
CA ASN A 193 -60.52 -29.77 -45.55
C ASN A 193 -61.47 -28.81 -44.83
N ASP A 194 -62.68 -29.27 -44.48
CA ASP A 194 -63.70 -28.47 -43.80
C ASP A 194 -63.46 -28.37 -42.29
N PHE A 195 -62.60 -29.22 -41.73
CA PHE A 195 -62.31 -29.26 -40.29
C PHE A 195 -61.21 -28.27 -39.91
N GLN A 196 -61.57 -26.99 -39.84
CA GLN A 196 -60.66 -25.87 -39.52
C GLN A 196 -60.86 -25.29 -38.11
N THR A 197 -61.89 -25.73 -37.39
CA THR A 197 -62.13 -25.30 -36.01
C THR A 197 -61.10 -25.97 -35.08
N PRO A 198 -60.40 -25.22 -34.21
CA PRO A 198 -59.45 -25.81 -33.27
C PRO A 198 -60.12 -26.81 -32.35
N GLY A 199 -59.52 -27.99 -32.20
CA GLY A 199 -60.05 -29.04 -31.35
C GLY A 199 -59.41 -30.40 -31.61
N SER A 200 -59.72 -31.33 -30.71
CA SER A 200 -59.38 -32.74 -30.87
C SER A 200 -60.57 -33.47 -31.47
N TYR A 201 -60.31 -34.25 -32.51
CA TYR A 201 -61.28 -35.07 -33.22
C TYR A 201 -60.77 -36.50 -33.32
N TRP A 202 -61.66 -37.43 -33.63
CA TRP A 202 -61.27 -38.81 -33.89
C TRP A 202 -62.16 -39.46 -34.95
N GLN A 203 -61.55 -40.29 -35.79
CA GLN A 203 -62.24 -41.13 -36.76
C GLN A 203 -62.21 -42.58 -36.28
N ASN A 204 -63.38 -43.14 -35.98
CA ASN A 204 -63.52 -44.52 -35.51
C ASN A 204 -63.88 -45.51 -36.62
N GLN A 205 -64.36 -45.02 -37.77
CA GLN A 205 -64.81 -45.81 -38.89
C GLN A 205 -63.74 -45.77 -39.99
N SER A 206 -62.94 -46.83 -40.10
CA SER A 206 -61.83 -46.89 -41.07
C SER A 206 -62.28 -46.73 -42.52
N SER A 207 -63.49 -47.15 -42.86
CA SER A 207 -64.09 -46.99 -44.19
C SER A 207 -64.45 -45.53 -44.52
N ALA A 208 -64.56 -44.64 -43.52
CA ALA A 208 -64.82 -43.22 -43.73
C ALA A 208 -63.52 -42.42 -43.99
N ALA A 209 -62.36 -42.94 -43.56
CA ALA A 209 -61.05 -42.39 -43.88
C ALA A 209 -60.64 -42.80 -45.31
N THR A 210 -60.88 -41.95 -46.29
CA THR A 210 -60.52 -42.18 -47.69
C THR A 210 -59.68 -41.03 -48.23
N LEU A 211 -58.89 -41.28 -49.28
CA LEU A 211 -58.12 -40.21 -49.94
C LEU A 211 -59.05 -39.13 -50.53
N ALA A 212 -60.23 -39.52 -51.02
CA ALA A 212 -61.25 -38.59 -51.53
C ALA A 212 -61.81 -37.65 -50.44
N ASN A 213 -61.80 -38.10 -49.19
CA ASN A 213 -62.16 -37.31 -48.01
C ASN A 213 -60.96 -36.53 -47.42
N ASN A 214 -59.86 -36.42 -48.16
CA ASN A 214 -58.61 -35.72 -47.80
C ASN A 214 -57.84 -36.28 -46.59
N TYR A 215 -57.98 -37.58 -46.29
CA TYR A 215 -57.10 -38.27 -45.34
C TYR A 215 -55.71 -38.55 -45.99
N PRO A 216 -54.61 -38.52 -45.22
CA PRO A 216 -53.26 -38.83 -45.71
C PRO A 216 -53.11 -40.31 -46.13
N VAL A 217 -53.96 -41.17 -45.57
CA VAL A 217 -53.98 -42.60 -45.86
C VAL A 217 -55.41 -43.13 -45.69
N ALA A 218 -55.83 -44.01 -46.61
CA ALA A 218 -57.16 -44.62 -46.57
C ALA A 218 -57.23 -45.85 -45.65
N GLY A 219 -58.43 -46.18 -45.17
CA GLY A 219 -58.69 -47.43 -44.44
C GLY A 219 -58.16 -47.48 -43.02
N VAL A 220 -57.94 -46.32 -42.38
CA VAL A 220 -57.40 -46.22 -41.01
C VAL A 220 -58.39 -45.62 -40.03
N THR A 221 -58.30 -46.00 -38.76
CA THR A 221 -58.83 -45.18 -37.67
C THR A 221 -57.73 -44.23 -37.20
N CYS A 222 -58.07 -43.04 -36.75
CA CYS A 222 -57.06 -42.03 -36.39
C CYS A 222 -57.58 -40.99 -35.39
N PHE A 223 -56.65 -40.30 -34.75
CA PHE A 223 -56.90 -39.04 -34.07
C PHE A 223 -56.57 -37.89 -35.03
N LEU A 224 -57.37 -36.83 -35.03
CA LEU A 224 -57.12 -35.59 -35.76
C LEU A 224 -57.05 -34.45 -34.77
N GLU A 225 -55.96 -33.71 -34.76
CA GLU A 225 -55.81 -32.47 -34.02
C GLU A 225 -55.81 -31.29 -34.99
N VAL A 226 -56.66 -30.31 -34.72
CA VAL A 226 -56.75 -29.07 -35.49
C VAL A 226 -56.31 -27.92 -34.60
N THR A 227 -55.35 -27.12 -35.05
CA THR A 227 -54.85 -25.96 -34.32
C THR A 227 -54.80 -24.74 -35.24
N ASN A 228 -55.29 -23.58 -34.79
CA ASN A 228 -55.18 -22.33 -35.54
C ASN A 228 -54.03 -21.46 -35.02
N PHE A 229 -53.29 -20.88 -35.95
CA PHE A 229 -52.17 -19.96 -35.73
C PHE A 229 -52.43 -18.69 -36.56
N GLY A 230 -53.21 -17.74 -36.02
CA GLY A 230 -53.64 -16.56 -36.76
C GLY A 230 -54.52 -16.94 -37.97
N SER A 231 -54.08 -16.62 -39.18
CA SER A 231 -54.78 -16.97 -40.44
C SER A 231 -54.38 -18.33 -41.02
N ALA A 232 -53.64 -19.16 -40.27
CA ALA A 232 -53.24 -20.49 -40.67
C ALA A 232 -53.90 -21.58 -39.80
N THR A 233 -54.24 -22.71 -40.40
CA THR A 233 -54.77 -23.88 -39.72
C THR A 233 -53.81 -25.05 -39.94
N LYS A 234 -53.37 -25.70 -38.86
CA LYS A 234 -52.62 -26.95 -38.89
C LYS A 234 -53.57 -28.11 -38.60
N GLN A 235 -53.44 -29.18 -39.37
CA GLN A 235 -54.00 -30.49 -39.04
C GLN A 235 -52.87 -31.47 -38.78
N GLU A 236 -53.04 -32.30 -37.75
CA GLU A 236 -52.16 -33.41 -37.43
C GLU A 236 -52.98 -34.68 -37.22
N ILE A 237 -52.58 -35.77 -37.88
CA ILE A 237 -53.25 -37.06 -37.82
C ILE A 237 -52.29 -38.10 -37.27
N SER A 238 -52.72 -38.80 -36.22
CA SER A 238 -52.04 -39.98 -35.68
C SER A 238 -52.88 -41.22 -35.99
N THR A 239 -52.35 -42.16 -36.78
CA THR A 239 -53.08 -43.41 -37.08
C THR A 239 -53.14 -44.30 -35.85
N ARG A 240 -54.28 -44.97 -35.66
CA ARG A 240 -54.52 -45.90 -34.55
C ARG A 240 -54.37 -47.37 -34.95
N VAL A 241 -53.76 -47.61 -36.11
CA VAL A 241 -53.49 -48.93 -36.67
C VAL A 241 -52.02 -49.03 -37.04
N SER A 242 -51.43 -50.24 -36.93
CA SER A 242 -50.03 -50.50 -37.24
C SER A 242 -49.77 -50.48 -38.77
N PRO A 243 -48.66 -49.88 -39.26
CA PRO A 243 -47.71 -49.08 -38.47
C PRO A 243 -48.35 -47.77 -38.00
N TYR A 244 -48.12 -47.42 -36.73
CA TYR A 244 -48.56 -46.15 -36.16
C TYR A 244 -47.76 -45.02 -36.79
N ARG A 245 -48.46 -44.14 -37.51
CA ARG A 245 -47.86 -43.08 -38.34
C ARG A 245 -48.48 -41.74 -37.97
N ASN A 246 -47.66 -40.70 -38.02
CA ASN A 246 -48.08 -39.33 -37.74
C ASN A 246 -47.88 -38.46 -38.98
N PHE A 247 -48.97 -37.83 -39.42
CA PHE A 247 -49.01 -36.95 -40.57
C PHE A 247 -49.40 -35.55 -40.14
N TRP A 248 -48.90 -34.52 -40.82
CA TRP A 248 -49.31 -33.14 -40.60
C TRP A 248 -49.43 -32.38 -41.92
N ARG A 249 -50.31 -31.39 -41.96
CA ARG A 249 -50.42 -30.42 -43.06
C ARG A 249 -50.85 -29.06 -42.53
N ILE A 250 -50.64 -28.02 -43.32
CA ILE A 250 -50.99 -26.64 -42.95
C ILE A 250 -51.75 -25.99 -44.11
N LYS A 251 -52.82 -25.28 -43.78
CA LYS A 251 -53.48 -24.29 -44.64
C LYS A 251 -53.00 -22.91 -44.22
N THR A 252 -52.35 -22.18 -45.12
CA THR A 252 -51.90 -20.80 -44.88
C THR A 252 -52.71 -19.87 -45.78
N GLY A 253 -53.50 -18.94 -45.23
CA GLY A 253 -54.42 -18.10 -46.01
C GLY A 253 -55.74 -18.81 -46.38
N THR A 254 -56.52 -18.25 -47.31
CA THR A 254 -57.94 -18.62 -47.47
C THR A 254 -58.26 -19.81 -48.37
N THR A 255 -57.38 -20.32 -49.25
CA THR A 255 -57.86 -21.23 -50.33
C THR A 255 -57.13 -22.56 -50.59
N SER A 256 -55.99 -22.91 -49.97
CA SER A 256 -55.37 -24.24 -50.26
C SER A 256 -54.59 -24.85 -49.08
N TRP A 257 -54.77 -26.16 -48.88
CA TRP A 257 -54.00 -26.98 -47.95
C TRP A 257 -52.67 -27.40 -48.57
N SER A 258 -51.60 -27.49 -47.78
CA SER A 258 -50.39 -28.22 -48.19
C SER A 258 -50.69 -29.71 -48.33
N ASP A 259 -49.84 -30.41 -49.07
CA ASP A 259 -49.78 -31.87 -49.01
C ASP A 259 -49.52 -32.34 -47.57
N TRP A 260 -49.97 -33.56 -47.26
CA TRP A 260 -49.67 -34.23 -46.01
C TRP A 260 -48.19 -34.63 -45.94
N LYS A 261 -47.55 -34.38 -44.80
CA LYS A 261 -46.17 -34.75 -44.50
C LYS A 261 -46.12 -35.72 -43.34
N GLU A 262 -45.32 -36.78 -43.43
CA GLU A 262 -45.14 -37.78 -42.36
C GLU A 262 -43.94 -37.40 -41.46
N SER A 263 -44.08 -37.55 -40.13
CA SER A 263 -43.10 -37.06 -39.15
C SER A 263 -41.80 -37.88 -39.01
N VAL A 264 -41.58 -38.95 -39.80
CA VAL A 264 -40.26 -39.56 -40.08
C VAL A 264 -40.27 -40.14 -41.49
N ASP A 265 -39.80 -39.37 -42.47
CA ASP A 265 -39.72 -39.81 -43.87
C ASP A 265 -38.30 -40.33 -44.19
N ASN A 266 -38.21 -41.49 -44.86
CA ASN A 266 -36.95 -42.08 -45.34
C ASN A 266 -36.20 -41.18 -46.35
N THR A 267 -36.87 -40.16 -46.89
CA THR A 267 -36.28 -39.11 -47.73
C THR A 267 -35.46 -38.08 -46.92
N THR A 268 -35.71 -37.97 -45.61
CA THR A 268 -35.08 -36.98 -44.73
C THR A 268 -34.16 -37.60 -43.67
N GLY A 269 -34.40 -38.86 -43.27
CA GLY A 269 -33.58 -39.59 -42.29
C GLY A 269 -32.35 -40.31 -42.86
N LEU A 270 -31.39 -40.62 -41.99
CA LEU A 270 -30.30 -41.56 -42.25
C LEU A 270 -30.78 -42.98 -41.90
N ALA A 271 -31.51 -43.62 -42.82
CA ALA A 271 -32.12 -44.93 -42.58
C ALA A 271 -31.17 -46.10 -42.88
N PHE A 272 -31.31 -47.19 -42.11
CA PHE A 272 -30.66 -48.48 -42.39
C PHE A 272 -31.27 -49.13 -43.63
N GLN A 273 -30.44 -49.41 -44.63
CA GLN A 273 -30.83 -49.91 -45.96
C GLN A 273 -30.66 -51.43 -46.11
N GLY A 274 -30.17 -52.11 -45.08
CA GLY A 274 -29.96 -53.56 -45.07
C GLY A 274 -28.50 -53.99 -45.27
N GLY A 275 -28.30 -55.30 -45.48
CA GLY A 275 -26.99 -55.87 -45.75
C GLY A 275 -26.64 -55.87 -47.24
N MET A 276 -25.39 -55.55 -47.57
CA MET A 276 -24.88 -55.69 -48.94
C MET A 276 -24.92 -57.16 -49.37
N PRO A 277 -25.52 -57.49 -50.53
CA PRO A 277 -25.56 -58.86 -50.99
C PRO A 277 -24.20 -59.33 -51.49
N SER A 278 -23.95 -60.64 -51.46
CA SER A 278 -22.72 -61.26 -51.98
C SER A 278 -22.70 -61.43 -53.51
N SER A 279 -23.85 -61.26 -54.15
CA SER A 279 -24.01 -61.30 -55.61
C SER A 279 -25.07 -60.28 -56.06
N PRO A 280 -24.83 -59.49 -57.12
CA PRO A 280 -23.58 -59.39 -57.87
C PRO A 280 -22.43 -58.82 -57.02
N VAL A 281 -21.20 -58.80 -57.55
CA VAL A 281 -20.07 -58.13 -56.89
C VAL A 281 -20.42 -56.66 -56.62
N GLN A 282 -20.20 -56.21 -55.39
CA GLN A 282 -20.58 -54.86 -54.97
C GLN A 282 -19.51 -53.85 -55.35
N ASP A 283 -19.93 -52.70 -55.88
CA ASP A 283 -19.06 -51.54 -56.13
C ASP A 283 -19.51 -50.37 -55.26
N LEU A 284 -18.67 -49.95 -54.31
CA LEU A 284 -18.99 -48.83 -53.43
C LEU A 284 -19.21 -47.50 -54.18
N ASN A 285 -18.71 -47.34 -55.41
CA ASN A 285 -18.99 -46.13 -56.19
C ASN A 285 -20.47 -45.98 -56.57
N THR A 286 -21.25 -47.06 -56.55
CA THR A 286 -22.70 -47.05 -56.84
C THR A 286 -23.54 -46.57 -55.66
N TYR A 287 -22.99 -46.62 -54.45
CA TYR A 287 -23.66 -46.24 -53.20
C TYR A 287 -23.55 -44.73 -52.95
N THR A 288 -24.32 -43.96 -53.71
CA THR A 288 -24.28 -42.48 -53.65
C THR A 288 -25.44 -41.85 -52.89
N GLN A 289 -26.43 -42.64 -52.49
CA GLN A 289 -27.63 -42.20 -51.79
C GLN A 289 -27.44 -42.28 -50.28
N ARG A 290 -28.16 -41.43 -49.55
CA ARG A 290 -28.12 -41.35 -48.09
C ARG A 290 -28.56 -42.68 -47.51
N GLY A 291 -27.75 -43.28 -46.65
CA GLY A 291 -28.13 -44.52 -46.00
C GLY A 291 -27.00 -45.20 -45.24
N GLN A 292 -27.34 -46.29 -44.57
CA GLN A 292 -26.41 -47.16 -43.87
C GLN A 292 -26.56 -48.60 -44.38
N TRP A 293 -25.44 -49.24 -44.73
CA TRP A 293 -25.40 -50.63 -45.21
C TRP A 293 -24.43 -51.47 -44.40
N ALA A 294 -24.86 -52.67 -44.01
CA ALA A 294 -23.99 -53.64 -43.37
C ALA A 294 -23.20 -54.44 -44.41
N ILE A 295 -21.88 -54.55 -44.26
CA ILE A 295 -21.05 -55.45 -45.06
C ILE A 295 -20.88 -56.75 -44.26
N GLY A 296 -21.77 -57.71 -44.52
CA GLY A 296 -21.94 -58.91 -43.68
C GLY A 296 -20.73 -59.85 -43.60
N SER A 297 -19.75 -59.75 -44.51
CA SER A 297 -18.53 -60.56 -44.47
C SER A 297 -17.35 -59.89 -45.16
N SER A 298 -16.13 -60.22 -44.72
CA SER A 298 -14.90 -59.74 -45.37
C SER A 298 -14.78 -60.24 -46.81
N ALA A 299 -15.44 -61.35 -47.17
CA ALA A 299 -15.47 -61.85 -48.54
C ALA A 299 -16.21 -60.88 -49.49
N ILE A 300 -17.29 -60.22 -49.03
CA ILE A 300 -18.00 -59.20 -49.81
C ILE A 300 -17.10 -57.99 -50.08
N ALA A 301 -16.34 -57.55 -49.08
CA ALA A 301 -15.41 -56.43 -49.23
C ALA A 301 -14.18 -56.78 -50.07
N ALA A 302 -13.64 -58.00 -49.92
CA ALA A 302 -12.43 -58.44 -50.62
C ALA A 302 -12.66 -58.72 -52.11
N SER A 303 -13.85 -59.19 -52.49
CA SER A 303 -14.23 -59.36 -53.89
C SER A 303 -14.85 -58.11 -54.51
N GLY A 304 -15.31 -57.17 -53.68
CA GLY A 304 -15.94 -55.92 -54.09
C GLY A 304 -14.97 -54.90 -54.69
N LEU A 305 -15.54 -53.95 -55.43
CA LEU A 305 -14.81 -52.84 -56.04
C LEU A 305 -14.90 -51.58 -55.16
N ASN A 306 -13.82 -50.80 -55.16
CA ASN A 306 -13.72 -49.52 -54.45
C ASN A 306 -13.88 -49.59 -52.92
N PHE A 307 -13.62 -50.75 -52.34
CA PHE A 307 -13.46 -50.90 -50.88
C PHE A 307 -12.09 -50.37 -50.45
N PRO A 308 -11.99 -49.63 -49.33
CA PRO A 308 -10.69 -49.20 -48.80
C PRO A 308 -9.85 -50.37 -48.27
N ILE A 309 -10.51 -51.46 -47.88
CA ILE A 309 -9.90 -52.68 -47.36
C ILE A 309 -10.86 -53.87 -47.51
N GLY A 310 -10.32 -55.06 -47.75
CA GLY A 310 -11.09 -56.32 -47.84
C GLY A 310 -11.54 -56.88 -46.48
N GLN A 311 -12.16 -56.06 -45.62
CA GLN A 311 -12.66 -56.46 -44.31
C GLN A 311 -14.11 -56.05 -44.12
N SER A 312 -14.93 -56.87 -43.46
CA SER A 312 -16.33 -56.54 -43.13
C SER A 312 -16.47 -55.26 -42.30
N GLY A 313 -17.67 -54.69 -42.29
CA GLY A 313 -17.89 -53.41 -41.65
C GLY A 313 -19.27 -52.81 -41.89
N GLN A 314 -19.34 -51.49 -41.81
CA GLN A 314 -20.52 -50.69 -42.14
C GLN A 314 -20.12 -49.61 -43.14
N LEU A 315 -20.96 -49.39 -44.16
CA LEU A 315 -20.89 -48.23 -45.03
C LEU A 315 -21.96 -47.23 -44.60
N LEU A 316 -21.52 -46.02 -44.29
CA LEU A 316 -22.39 -44.86 -44.11
C LEU A 316 -22.20 -43.93 -45.31
N VAL A 317 -23.30 -43.54 -45.94
CA VAL A 317 -23.30 -42.59 -47.05
C VAL A 317 -24.08 -41.35 -46.64
N LEU A 318 -23.38 -40.22 -46.62
CA LEU A 318 -23.94 -38.91 -46.33
C LEU A 318 -24.18 -38.20 -47.66
N SER A 319 -25.44 -38.05 -48.04
CA SER A 319 -25.83 -37.55 -49.35
C SER A 319 -27.13 -36.75 -49.31
N ALA A 320 -27.32 -35.87 -50.30
CA ALA A 320 -28.60 -35.24 -50.59
C ALA A 320 -29.55 -36.19 -51.36
N GLY A 321 -29.02 -37.18 -52.08
CA GLY A 321 -29.83 -38.20 -52.74
C GLY A 321 -30.46 -39.14 -51.71
N TYR A 322 -31.75 -39.41 -51.82
CA TYR A 322 -32.48 -40.31 -50.94
C TYR A 322 -32.50 -41.75 -51.51
N PRO A 323 -32.66 -42.78 -50.65
CA PRO A 323 -32.81 -44.17 -51.09
C PRO A 323 -33.90 -44.35 -52.15
N GLY A 324 -33.58 -44.99 -53.27
CA GLY A 324 -34.52 -45.23 -54.38
C GLY A 324 -34.71 -44.04 -55.33
N GLY A 325 -34.03 -42.91 -55.08
CA GLY A 325 -33.97 -41.76 -55.99
C GLY A 325 -32.95 -41.93 -57.13
N PRO A 326 -32.59 -40.86 -57.86
CA PRO A 326 -31.44 -40.88 -58.77
C PRO A 326 -30.11 -40.97 -58.00
N ALA A 327 -29.02 -41.36 -58.69
CA ALA A 327 -27.68 -41.31 -58.11
C ALA A 327 -27.29 -39.85 -57.76
N ALA A 328 -26.63 -39.65 -56.62
CA ALA A 328 -26.22 -38.31 -56.21
C ALA A 328 -24.91 -37.89 -56.88
N ALA A 329 -24.85 -36.67 -57.42
CA ALA A 329 -23.64 -36.10 -58.02
C ALA A 329 -22.54 -35.76 -56.99
N GLY A 330 -22.86 -35.80 -55.70
CA GLY A 330 -21.91 -35.70 -54.60
C GLY A 330 -22.42 -36.36 -53.32
N CYS A 331 -21.50 -37.03 -52.61
CA CYS A 331 -21.75 -37.67 -51.32
C CYS A 331 -20.44 -37.85 -50.56
N ASN A 332 -20.53 -38.12 -49.25
CA ASN A 332 -19.39 -38.59 -48.45
C ASN A 332 -19.66 -40.03 -48.02
N GLN A 333 -18.66 -40.89 -48.18
CA GLN A 333 -18.69 -42.25 -47.69
C GLN A 333 -17.79 -42.38 -46.48
N VAL A 334 -18.28 -43.10 -45.48
CA VAL A 334 -17.53 -43.51 -44.30
C VAL A 334 -17.61 -45.03 -44.19
N TYR A 335 -16.45 -45.67 -44.13
CA TYR A 335 -16.31 -47.12 -43.99
C TYR A 335 -15.76 -47.45 -42.60
N LEU A 336 -16.60 -48.06 -41.77
CA LEU A 336 -16.28 -48.48 -40.40
C LEU A 336 -15.96 -49.97 -40.41
N VAL A 337 -14.69 -50.33 -40.21
CA VAL A 337 -14.25 -51.74 -40.28
C VAL A 337 -14.53 -52.45 -38.96
N ALA A 338 -15.22 -53.60 -39.03
CA ALA A 338 -15.65 -54.35 -37.84
C ALA A 338 -14.48 -55.01 -37.07
N ASN A 339 -13.46 -55.51 -37.78
CA ASN A 339 -12.41 -56.35 -37.18
C ASN A 339 -11.16 -55.58 -36.71
N SER A 340 -11.03 -54.31 -37.10
CA SER A 340 -9.79 -53.54 -36.86
C SER A 340 -10.02 -52.15 -36.30
N ASN A 341 -11.27 -51.74 -36.09
CA ASN A 341 -11.66 -50.39 -35.66
C ASN A 341 -11.07 -49.28 -36.54
N ARG A 342 -10.72 -49.61 -37.79
CA ARG A 342 -10.23 -48.65 -38.77
C ARG A 342 -11.43 -47.93 -39.36
N LEU A 343 -11.28 -46.64 -39.55
CA LEU A 343 -12.28 -45.78 -40.18
C LEU A 343 -11.64 -45.19 -41.43
N PHE A 344 -12.33 -45.35 -42.55
CA PHE A 344 -11.95 -44.71 -43.79
C PHE A 344 -13.04 -43.75 -44.22
N PHE A 345 -12.66 -42.67 -44.88
CA PHE A 345 -13.59 -41.72 -45.47
C PHE A 345 -13.12 -41.30 -46.86
N ARG A 346 -14.08 -40.95 -47.72
CA ARG A 346 -13.84 -40.33 -49.02
C ARG A 346 -15.06 -39.53 -49.46
N SER A 347 -14.89 -38.69 -50.47
CA SER A 347 -15.94 -37.86 -51.02
C SER A 347 -16.08 -38.07 -52.52
N LEU A 348 -17.32 -38.03 -53.01
CA LEU A 348 -17.63 -37.85 -54.42
C LEU A 348 -17.86 -36.35 -54.66
N VAL A 349 -16.98 -35.72 -55.43
CA VAL A 349 -17.06 -34.29 -55.77
C VAL A 349 -17.03 -34.15 -57.29
N LEU A 350 -18.07 -33.52 -57.86
CA LEU A 350 -18.20 -33.33 -59.31
C LEU A 350 -17.96 -34.64 -60.08
N THR A 351 -18.64 -35.71 -59.66
CA THR A 351 -18.54 -37.07 -60.23
C THR A 351 -17.17 -37.76 -60.11
N THR A 352 -16.21 -37.16 -59.39
CA THR A 352 -14.88 -37.74 -59.14
C THR A 352 -14.75 -38.16 -57.68
N TRP A 353 -14.35 -39.41 -57.44
CA TRP A 353 -14.05 -39.89 -56.09
C TRP A 353 -12.67 -39.44 -55.65
N THR A 354 -12.58 -38.87 -54.45
CA THR A 354 -11.29 -38.73 -53.77
C THR A 354 -10.76 -40.12 -53.40
N PRO A 355 -9.44 -40.28 -53.22
CA PRO A 355 -8.89 -41.46 -52.57
C PRO A 355 -9.55 -41.70 -51.21
N TRP A 356 -9.55 -42.95 -50.78
CA TRP A 356 -9.87 -43.29 -49.39
C TRP A 356 -8.75 -42.82 -48.47
N GLU A 357 -9.11 -42.05 -47.44
CA GLU A 357 -8.21 -41.67 -46.36
C GLU A 357 -8.58 -42.43 -45.09
N GLU A 358 -7.58 -42.89 -44.35
CA GLU A 358 -7.75 -43.53 -43.04
C GLU A 358 -7.65 -42.50 -41.92
N ALA A 359 -8.59 -42.53 -40.97
CA ALA A 359 -8.50 -41.70 -39.78
C ALA A 359 -7.39 -42.19 -38.83
N VAL A 360 -6.62 -41.25 -38.26
CA VAL A 360 -5.57 -41.55 -37.29
C VAL A 360 -6.18 -42.19 -36.04
N ARG A 361 -5.64 -43.35 -35.65
CA ARG A 361 -6.03 -44.11 -34.46
C ARG A 361 -5.04 -43.92 -33.33
N SER A 362 -5.50 -44.07 -32.08
CA SER A 362 -4.69 -43.87 -30.88
C SER A 362 -3.44 -44.78 -30.82
N SER A 363 -3.48 -45.96 -31.43
CA SER A 363 -2.33 -46.88 -31.49
C SER A 363 -1.18 -46.40 -32.37
N LEU A 364 -1.40 -45.38 -33.21
CA LEU A 364 -0.32 -44.73 -33.98
C LEU A 364 0.31 -43.57 -33.20
N LEU A 365 -0.33 -43.07 -32.14
CA LEU A 365 0.18 -41.93 -31.38
C LEU A 365 1.36 -42.36 -30.51
N GLY A 366 2.55 -41.84 -30.81
CA GLY A 366 3.78 -42.14 -30.08
C GLY A 366 4.38 -43.52 -30.38
N ALA A 367 3.85 -44.26 -31.34
CA ALA A 367 4.40 -45.55 -31.77
C ALA A 367 5.60 -45.37 -32.71
N ALA A 368 6.47 -46.39 -32.80
CA ALA A 368 7.53 -46.44 -33.81
C ALA A 368 6.92 -46.39 -35.21
N ASN A 369 7.42 -45.49 -36.07
CA ASN A 369 6.85 -45.17 -37.39
C ASN A 369 5.39 -44.65 -37.33
N GLY A 370 4.96 -44.14 -36.17
CA GLY A 370 3.64 -43.57 -35.95
C GLY A 370 3.60 -42.04 -36.07
N VAL A 371 2.58 -41.44 -35.47
CA VAL A 371 2.39 -39.99 -35.40
C VAL A 371 2.90 -39.48 -34.06
N ALA A 372 3.71 -38.43 -34.09
CA ALA A 372 4.21 -37.77 -32.89
C ALA A 372 3.07 -37.21 -32.00
N THR A 373 3.28 -37.30 -30.70
CA THR A 373 2.41 -36.64 -29.71
C THR A 373 2.99 -35.28 -29.32
N LEU A 374 2.11 -34.30 -29.10
CA LEU A 374 2.49 -33.02 -28.50
C LEU A 374 2.32 -33.12 -26.98
N GLY A 375 3.32 -32.68 -26.23
CA GLY A 375 3.23 -32.50 -24.78
C GLY A 375 2.33 -31.31 -24.40
N MET A 376 2.18 -31.08 -23.09
CA MET A 376 1.33 -29.99 -22.54
C MET A 376 1.67 -28.59 -23.05
N THR A 377 2.86 -28.40 -23.60
CA THR A 377 3.34 -27.12 -24.18
C THR A 377 3.10 -27.01 -25.68
N GLY A 378 2.38 -27.97 -26.30
CA GLY A 378 2.15 -28.01 -27.74
C GLY A 378 3.40 -28.36 -28.56
N LYS A 379 4.44 -28.88 -27.91
CA LYS A 379 5.71 -29.28 -28.55
C LYS A 379 5.88 -30.79 -28.56
N LEU A 380 6.64 -31.30 -29.51
CA LEU A 380 7.06 -32.71 -29.56
C LEU A 380 7.69 -33.12 -28.23
N ALA A 381 7.30 -34.28 -27.71
CA ALA A 381 7.93 -34.85 -26.51
C ALA A 381 9.41 -35.16 -26.78
N LEU A 382 10.29 -34.85 -25.81
CA LEU A 382 11.75 -34.91 -26.00
C LEU A 382 12.25 -36.34 -26.31
N ASP A 383 11.58 -37.35 -25.78
CA ASP A 383 11.81 -38.77 -26.04
C ASP A 383 11.38 -39.22 -27.44
N GLN A 384 10.52 -38.44 -28.09
CA GLN A 384 10.10 -38.60 -29.48
C GLN A 384 10.89 -37.68 -30.43
N ALA A 385 11.77 -36.81 -29.89
CA ALA A 385 12.61 -35.95 -30.70
C ALA A 385 13.74 -36.75 -31.35
N PRO A 386 14.03 -36.56 -32.64
CA PRO A 386 15.19 -37.17 -33.27
C PRO A 386 16.46 -36.78 -32.51
N SER A 387 17.29 -37.74 -32.12
CA SER A 387 18.65 -37.43 -31.70
C SER A 387 19.38 -36.81 -32.89
N VAL A 388 19.85 -35.58 -32.75
CA VAL A 388 20.68 -34.90 -33.76
C VAL A 388 22.14 -35.10 -33.32
N PRO A 389 22.84 -36.15 -33.79
CA PRO A 389 24.25 -36.34 -33.46
C PRO A 389 25.06 -35.13 -33.96
N ALA A 390 26.07 -34.73 -33.19
CA ALA A 390 26.95 -33.65 -33.61
C ALA A 390 27.68 -34.02 -34.92
N LYS A 391 27.76 -33.08 -35.87
CA LYS A 391 28.45 -33.27 -37.14
C LYS A 391 29.96 -33.03 -36.98
N LEU A 392 30.79 -33.87 -37.60
CA LEU A 392 32.24 -33.67 -37.61
C LEU A 392 32.58 -32.39 -38.39
N VAL A 393 33.41 -31.54 -37.81
CA VAL A 393 34.09 -30.46 -38.54
C VAL A 393 35.37 -31.02 -39.13
N GLU A 394 35.48 -31.01 -40.45
CA GLU A 394 36.61 -31.58 -41.18
C GLU A 394 37.91 -30.79 -40.89
N ALA A 395 39.05 -31.47 -41.03
CA ALA A 395 40.35 -30.84 -40.83
C ALA A 395 40.56 -29.66 -41.78
N GLY A 396 41.08 -28.54 -41.28
CA GLY A 396 41.29 -27.33 -42.07
C GLY A 396 40.06 -26.43 -42.24
N THR A 397 38.89 -26.81 -41.69
CA THR A 397 37.68 -25.97 -41.77
C THR A 397 37.88 -24.65 -41.03
N ASN A 398 37.59 -23.53 -41.70
CA ASN A 398 37.54 -22.23 -41.07
C ASN A 398 36.25 -22.09 -40.26
N ALA A 399 36.33 -21.66 -39.00
CA ALA A 399 35.16 -21.50 -38.14
C ALA A 399 34.11 -20.54 -38.73
N ASN A 400 34.53 -19.58 -39.57
CA ASN A 400 33.63 -18.63 -40.22
C ASN A 400 32.70 -19.28 -41.25
N ASP A 401 33.07 -20.46 -41.77
CA ASP A 401 32.32 -21.17 -42.81
C ASP A 401 31.28 -22.13 -42.20
N VAL A 402 31.35 -22.39 -40.88
CA VAL A 402 30.39 -23.26 -40.18
C VAL A 402 29.11 -22.47 -39.83
N ILE A 403 28.28 -22.26 -40.85
CA ILE A 403 27.09 -21.39 -40.77
C ILE A 403 25.76 -22.14 -40.63
N GLU A 404 25.73 -23.43 -40.97
CA GLU A 404 24.52 -24.23 -40.92
C GLU A 404 24.11 -24.53 -39.47
N PRO A 405 22.82 -24.39 -39.10
CA PRO A 405 22.37 -24.59 -37.73
C PRO A 405 22.56 -26.05 -37.30
N GLY A 406 23.08 -26.26 -36.10
CA GLY A 406 23.23 -27.59 -35.52
C GLY A 406 24.41 -27.75 -34.57
N PRO A 407 24.51 -28.93 -33.93
CA PRO A 407 25.67 -29.31 -33.15
C PRO A 407 26.80 -29.85 -34.03
N TYR A 408 28.03 -29.49 -33.69
CA TYR A 408 29.26 -29.88 -34.38
C TYR A 408 30.34 -30.28 -33.37
N TYR A 409 31.36 -31.01 -33.82
CA TYR A 409 32.52 -31.35 -33.00
C TYR A 409 33.83 -31.32 -33.80
N LEU A 410 34.91 -30.89 -33.13
CA LEU A 410 36.29 -31.04 -33.57
C LEU A 410 36.97 -32.14 -32.76
N ASN A 411 37.70 -33.01 -33.44
CA ASN A 411 38.44 -34.12 -32.81
C ASN A 411 39.89 -33.83 -32.48
N SER A 412 40.47 -32.74 -32.99
CA SER A 412 41.92 -32.47 -32.89
C SER A 412 42.22 -30.99 -32.68
N ASP A 413 43.09 -30.70 -31.71
CA ASP A 413 43.57 -29.35 -31.40
C ASP A 413 44.28 -28.71 -32.60
N ALA A 414 44.90 -29.52 -33.47
CA ALA A 414 45.54 -29.04 -34.69
C ALA A 414 44.55 -28.41 -35.69
N ASN A 415 43.26 -28.71 -35.55
CA ASN A 415 42.20 -28.18 -36.40
C ASN A 415 41.52 -26.94 -35.79
N ALA A 416 41.77 -26.64 -34.52
CA ALA A 416 41.17 -25.51 -33.79
C ALA A 416 42.10 -24.28 -33.76
N THR A 417 42.78 -23.95 -34.86
CA THR A 417 43.81 -22.88 -34.84
C THR A 417 43.22 -21.48 -35.01
N ALA A 418 43.91 -20.47 -34.48
CA ALA A 418 43.57 -19.06 -34.68
C ALA A 418 43.58 -18.65 -36.17
N ALA A 419 44.47 -19.25 -36.98
CA ALA A 419 44.51 -19.04 -38.44
C ALA A 419 43.22 -19.49 -39.15
N LEU A 420 42.51 -20.45 -38.56
CA LEU A 420 41.21 -20.95 -39.01
C LEU A 420 40.04 -20.28 -38.26
N ASN A 421 40.26 -19.14 -37.60
CA ASN A 421 39.29 -18.37 -36.82
C ASN A 421 38.67 -19.12 -35.62
N TRP A 422 39.35 -20.11 -35.06
CA TRP A 422 38.95 -20.71 -33.78
C TRP A 422 39.47 -19.87 -32.60
N PRO A 423 38.74 -19.81 -31.48
CA PRO A 423 39.10 -18.95 -30.34
C PRO A 423 40.36 -19.43 -29.61
N GLU A 424 40.60 -20.73 -29.61
CA GLU A 424 41.68 -21.38 -28.87
C GLU A 424 42.10 -22.68 -29.55
N GLN A 425 43.41 -22.98 -29.55
CA GLN A 425 44.00 -24.20 -30.11
C GLN A 425 43.73 -25.44 -29.25
N ILE A 426 42.46 -25.70 -28.98
CA ILE A 426 41.96 -26.86 -28.23
C ILE A 426 40.65 -27.29 -28.88
N ALA A 427 40.55 -28.55 -29.29
CA ALA A 427 39.36 -29.16 -29.86
C ALA A 427 38.17 -29.20 -28.89
N GLY A 428 36.96 -29.34 -29.41
CA GLY A 428 35.75 -29.21 -28.61
C GLY A 428 34.47 -29.33 -29.44
N THR A 429 33.35 -28.89 -28.89
CA THR A 429 32.05 -28.87 -29.55
C THR A 429 31.67 -27.45 -29.94
N LEU A 430 30.92 -27.31 -31.04
CA LEU A 430 30.39 -26.06 -31.53
C LEU A 430 28.87 -26.20 -31.69
N ILE A 431 28.11 -25.22 -31.22
CA ILE A 431 26.68 -25.10 -31.51
C ILE A 431 26.49 -23.86 -32.39
N VAL A 432 25.83 -24.05 -33.53
CA VAL A 432 25.45 -22.97 -34.44
C VAL A 432 23.95 -22.74 -34.35
N THR A 433 23.56 -21.52 -34.02
CA THR A 433 22.15 -21.07 -34.00
C THR A 433 21.95 -20.00 -35.05
N VAL A 434 20.92 -20.14 -35.88
CA VAL A 434 20.61 -19.21 -36.97
C VAL A 434 19.22 -18.60 -36.77
N VAL A 435 19.10 -17.30 -37.03
CA VAL A 435 17.81 -16.62 -37.18
C VAL A 435 17.60 -16.37 -38.68
N PRO A 436 16.75 -17.17 -39.36
CA PRO A 436 16.66 -17.14 -40.83
C PRO A 436 15.94 -15.91 -41.38
N SER A 437 15.27 -15.10 -40.55
CA SER A 437 14.56 -13.89 -40.93
C SER A 437 15.15 -12.64 -40.24
N GLY A 438 15.05 -11.48 -40.89
CA GLY A 438 15.64 -10.23 -40.40
C GLY A 438 17.13 -10.13 -40.75
N ASN A 439 17.98 -9.84 -39.78
CA ASN A 439 19.41 -9.57 -39.98
C ASN A 439 20.28 -10.81 -40.22
N MET A 440 19.66 -11.97 -40.51
CA MET A 440 20.33 -13.26 -40.75
C MET A 440 21.41 -13.57 -39.71
N GLN A 441 21.07 -13.41 -38.44
CA GLN A 441 22.03 -13.57 -37.35
C GLN A 441 22.47 -15.03 -37.23
N ILE A 442 23.78 -15.25 -37.15
CA ILE A 442 24.38 -16.54 -36.83
C ILE A 442 25.14 -16.40 -35.52
N THR A 443 24.82 -17.24 -34.55
CA THR A 443 25.51 -17.30 -33.26
C THR A 443 26.25 -18.61 -33.17
N GLN A 444 27.53 -18.52 -32.85
CA GLN A 444 28.39 -19.66 -32.59
C GLN A 444 28.75 -19.70 -31.12
N GLU A 445 28.60 -20.88 -30.51
CA GLU A 445 29.01 -21.15 -29.14
C GLU A 445 29.94 -22.36 -29.15
N TYR A 446 31.21 -22.14 -28.83
CA TYR A 446 32.28 -23.14 -28.87
C TYR A 446 32.70 -23.50 -27.45
N THR A 447 32.66 -24.79 -27.10
CA THR A 447 33.15 -25.27 -25.82
C THR A 447 34.32 -26.21 -26.05
N THR A 448 35.48 -25.86 -25.51
CA THR A 448 36.67 -26.70 -25.61
C THR A 448 36.48 -27.98 -24.80
N ARG A 449 37.18 -29.05 -25.18
CA ARG A 449 37.45 -30.17 -24.27
C ARG A 449 38.26 -29.65 -23.07
N ASN A 450 38.37 -30.48 -22.04
CA ASN A 450 39.22 -30.17 -20.88
C ASN A 450 40.64 -29.85 -21.36
N GLY A 451 41.06 -28.59 -21.21
CA GLY A 451 42.40 -28.11 -21.54
C GLY A 451 43.42 -28.43 -20.45
N THR A 452 44.59 -27.81 -20.53
CA THR A 452 45.66 -27.95 -19.53
C THR A 452 45.13 -27.60 -18.12
N GLY A 453 45.29 -28.52 -17.17
CA GLY A 453 44.75 -28.37 -15.81
C GLY A 453 43.29 -28.81 -15.63
N GLY A 454 42.68 -29.43 -16.64
CA GLY A 454 41.32 -29.97 -16.55
C GLY A 454 40.21 -28.94 -16.77
N VAL A 455 40.56 -27.75 -17.27
CA VAL A 455 39.64 -26.62 -17.42
C VAL A 455 39.08 -26.58 -18.85
N LEU A 456 37.76 -26.63 -18.97
CA LEU A 456 37.06 -26.29 -20.22
C LEU A 456 36.75 -24.79 -20.27
N ARG A 457 36.73 -24.23 -21.48
CA ARG A 457 36.35 -22.84 -21.75
C ARG A 457 35.21 -22.80 -22.76
N THR A 458 34.32 -21.83 -22.58
CA THR A 458 33.22 -21.59 -23.51
C THR A 458 33.39 -20.22 -24.13
N TYR A 459 33.33 -20.17 -25.46
CA TYR A 459 33.45 -18.96 -26.25
C TYR A 459 32.17 -18.75 -27.03
N LYS A 460 31.79 -17.49 -27.23
CA LYS A 460 30.63 -17.11 -28.02
C LYS A 460 30.96 -15.97 -28.96
N ARG A 461 30.43 -16.04 -30.17
CA ARG A 461 30.47 -14.94 -31.13
C ARG A 461 29.22 -14.88 -31.97
N VAL A 462 29.02 -13.72 -32.57
CA VAL A 462 27.86 -13.44 -33.40
C VAL A 462 28.32 -12.86 -34.73
N ARG A 463 27.74 -13.37 -35.83
CA ARG A 463 27.69 -12.72 -37.14
C ARG A 463 26.33 -12.06 -37.26
N PHE A 464 26.31 -10.75 -37.48
CA PHE A 464 25.07 -9.97 -37.50
C PHE A 464 25.04 -9.01 -38.69
N GLY A 465 23.89 -8.91 -39.35
CA GLY A 465 23.68 -8.01 -40.47
C GLY A 465 24.09 -8.60 -41.83
N THR A 466 23.76 -7.89 -42.90
CA THR A 466 23.96 -8.32 -44.28
C THR A 466 25.42 -8.29 -44.74
N SER A 467 26.31 -7.58 -44.02
CA SER A 467 27.75 -7.56 -44.31
C SER A 467 28.44 -8.89 -44.03
N GLY A 468 27.80 -9.78 -43.26
CA GLY A 468 28.32 -11.10 -42.96
C GLY A 468 29.60 -11.11 -42.13
N THR A 469 29.90 -10.01 -41.43
CA THR A 469 31.10 -9.85 -40.60
C THR A 469 30.94 -10.58 -39.27
N TRP A 470 31.96 -11.36 -38.88
CA TRP A 470 32.00 -12.02 -37.58
C TRP A 470 32.49 -11.06 -36.50
N GLY A 471 31.80 -11.00 -35.37
CA GLY A 471 32.36 -10.46 -34.14
C GLY A 471 33.50 -11.33 -33.62
N LEU A 472 34.33 -10.74 -32.75
CA LEU A 472 35.37 -11.48 -32.05
C LEU A 472 34.75 -12.56 -31.14
N TRP A 473 35.52 -13.62 -30.91
CA TRP A 473 35.19 -14.58 -29.87
C TRP A 473 35.27 -13.93 -28.49
N GLN A 474 34.22 -14.11 -27.71
CA GLN A 474 34.14 -13.68 -26.31
C GLN A 474 34.13 -14.92 -25.43
N GLU A 475 35.09 -15.03 -24.51
CA GLU A 475 35.09 -16.09 -23.49
C GLU A 475 34.01 -15.80 -22.44
N LEU A 476 33.21 -16.81 -22.11
CA LEU A 476 32.25 -16.77 -21.01
C LEU A 476 32.97 -17.16 -19.72
N ALA A 477 32.99 -16.25 -18.75
CA ALA A 477 33.61 -16.48 -17.46
C ALA A 477 32.96 -17.67 -16.73
N ARG A 478 33.79 -18.53 -16.13
CA ARG A 478 33.32 -19.60 -15.24
C ARG A 478 32.89 -19.00 -13.90
N PHE A 479 32.04 -19.70 -13.18
CA PHE A 479 31.61 -19.29 -11.83
C PHE A 479 32.81 -19.04 -10.88
N ALA A 480 33.86 -19.86 -10.96
CA ALA A 480 35.07 -19.71 -10.16
C ALA A 480 35.90 -18.46 -10.51
N ASP A 481 35.78 -17.96 -11.75
CA ASP A 481 36.48 -16.77 -12.24
C ASP A 481 35.62 -15.50 -12.08
N ALA A 482 34.34 -15.64 -11.74
CA ALA A 482 33.40 -14.53 -11.60
C ALA A 482 33.29 -14.07 -10.15
N MET A 483 33.15 -12.76 -9.93
CA MET A 483 32.83 -12.25 -8.61
C MET A 483 31.41 -12.66 -8.20
N THR A 484 31.28 -13.23 -7.00
CA THR A 484 30.01 -13.63 -6.39
C THR A 484 29.52 -12.54 -5.43
N HIS A 485 28.21 -12.31 -5.33
CA HIS A 485 27.61 -11.33 -4.43
C HIS A 485 26.75 -12.01 -3.36
N THR A 486 26.97 -11.70 -2.08
CA THR A 486 26.22 -12.26 -0.95
C THR A 486 25.69 -11.14 -0.05
N PHE A 487 24.38 -11.08 0.15
CA PHE A 487 23.75 -10.11 1.07
C PHE A 487 23.60 -10.72 2.46
N LEU A 488 24.16 -10.08 3.49
CA LEU A 488 24.12 -10.57 4.87
C LEU A 488 22.79 -10.18 5.54
N THR A 489 22.09 -11.16 6.12
CA THR A 489 20.78 -10.98 6.77
C THR A 489 20.76 -11.32 8.27
N THR A 490 21.79 -12.00 8.78
CA THR A 490 21.94 -12.37 10.19
C THR A 490 23.35 -12.07 10.69
N ALA A 491 23.50 -11.92 12.01
CA ALA A 491 24.79 -11.66 12.65
C ALA A 491 25.83 -12.72 12.26
N THR A 492 26.80 -12.33 11.46
CA THR A 492 27.82 -13.24 10.91
C THR A 492 29.21 -12.81 11.37
N ASP A 493 30.07 -13.76 11.74
CA ASP A 493 31.46 -13.49 12.13
C ASP A 493 32.31 -13.09 10.90
N ALA A 494 33.08 -12.00 10.99
CA ALA A 494 33.97 -11.59 9.89
C ALA A 494 35.01 -12.67 9.53
N ASN A 495 35.43 -13.50 10.48
CA ASN A 495 36.41 -14.57 10.26
C ASN A 495 35.84 -15.76 9.48
N SER A 496 34.51 -15.90 9.36
CA SER A 496 33.89 -16.97 8.55
C SER A 496 33.64 -16.56 7.10
N LEU A 497 33.63 -15.25 6.81
CA LEU A 497 33.43 -14.68 5.49
C LEU A 497 34.69 -14.81 4.63
N THR A 498 34.93 -16.01 4.16
CA THR A 498 36.19 -16.44 3.53
C THR A 498 35.98 -17.02 2.13
N ALA A 499 34.84 -16.79 1.48
CA ALA A 499 34.69 -17.27 0.10
C ALA A 499 35.53 -16.39 -0.85
N ASP A 500 36.25 -17.06 -1.77
CA ASP A 500 37.08 -16.37 -2.76
C ASP A 500 36.21 -15.64 -3.80
N ASN A 501 36.73 -14.53 -4.32
CA ASN A 501 36.03 -13.66 -5.27
C ASN A 501 34.62 -13.25 -4.80
N THR A 502 34.39 -13.06 -3.49
CA THR A 502 33.07 -12.73 -2.96
C THR A 502 32.95 -11.28 -2.48
N PHE A 503 31.84 -10.66 -2.84
CA PHE A 503 31.38 -9.35 -2.40
C PHE A 503 30.23 -9.50 -1.42
N TYR A 504 30.50 -9.27 -0.13
CA TYR A 504 29.49 -9.28 0.91
C TYR A 504 28.92 -7.89 1.12
N THR A 505 27.60 -7.74 1.24
CA THR A 505 26.93 -6.44 1.45
C THR A 505 25.88 -6.50 2.55
N TRP A 506 25.59 -5.35 3.17
CA TRP A 506 24.53 -5.20 4.17
C TRP A 506 24.01 -3.76 4.20
N THR A 507 22.79 -3.58 4.70
CA THR A 507 22.15 -2.26 4.87
C THR A 507 22.17 -1.75 6.31
N PHE A 508 22.42 -2.61 7.29
CA PHE A 508 22.38 -2.28 8.73
C PHE A 508 23.40 -3.11 9.50
N SER A 509 24.05 -2.52 10.52
CA SER A 509 25.18 -3.14 11.22
C SER A 509 24.83 -4.30 12.17
N GLY A 510 23.54 -4.55 12.46
CA GLY A 510 23.15 -5.68 13.32
C GLY A 510 23.35 -7.07 12.71
N VAL A 511 23.71 -7.14 11.42
CA VAL A 511 24.14 -8.39 10.76
C VAL A 511 25.67 -8.61 10.87
N LEU A 512 26.39 -7.68 11.49
CA LEU A 512 27.84 -7.80 11.72
C LEU A 512 28.07 -8.40 13.11
N GLY A 513 28.56 -9.63 13.13
CA GLY A 513 28.87 -10.38 14.35
C GLY A 513 30.28 -10.11 14.86
N ALA A 514 30.93 -11.15 15.39
CA ALA A 514 32.28 -11.05 15.94
C ALA A 514 33.33 -10.65 14.87
N ASN A 515 34.47 -10.15 15.35
CA ASN A 515 35.67 -9.85 14.55
C ASN A 515 35.52 -8.76 13.46
N PHE A 516 34.40 -8.05 13.41
CA PHE A 516 34.30 -6.77 12.70
C PHE A 516 34.93 -5.63 13.53
N PRO A 517 35.46 -4.57 12.91
CA PRO A 517 35.84 -3.36 13.63
C PRO A 517 34.66 -2.83 14.45
N SER A 518 34.89 -2.67 15.75
CA SER A 518 33.92 -2.11 16.69
C SER A 518 34.28 -0.68 17.03
N PHE A 519 33.27 0.11 17.35
CA PHE A 519 33.40 1.55 17.51
C PHE A 519 32.85 2.00 18.86
N SER A 520 33.41 3.08 19.43
CA SER A 520 33.03 3.54 20.77
C SER A 520 31.63 4.17 20.83
N THR A 521 30.96 4.32 19.69
CA THR A 521 29.54 4.65 19.60
C THR A 521 28.93 3.80 18.49
N ALA A 522 27.75 3.22 18.70
CA ALA A 522 27.08 2.43 17.68
C ALA A 522 26.44 3.35 16.63
N TRP A 523 26.62 3.06 15.34
CA TRP A 523 25.80 3.62 14.27
C TRP A 523 25.22 2.52 13.40
N ALA A 524 24.05 2.78 12.84
CA ALA A 524 23.55 2.00 11.73
C ALA A 524 24.36 2.36 10.48
N ALA A 525 25.33 1.53 10.13
CA ALA A 525 26.11 1.65 8.91
C ALA A 525 25.77 0.51 7.95
N ALA A 526 25.31 0.88 6.75
CA ALA A 526 25.37 0.01 5.59
C ALA A 526 26.85 -0.21 5.22
N GLY A 527 27.14 -1.18 4.38
CA GLY A 527 28.52 -1.41 3.98
C GLY A 527 28.69 -2.62 3.09
N TYR A 528 29.96 -2.85 2.76
CA TYR A 528 30.36 -3.98 1.98
C TYR A 528 31.76 -4.46 2.36
N MET A 529 32.04 -5.72 2.06
CA MET A 529 33.34 -6.34 2.21
C MET A 529 33.69 -7.15 0.97
N ARG A 530 34.91 -6.96 0.47
CA ARG A 530 35.49 -7.76 -0.61
C ARG A 530 36.43 -8.80 -0.02
N VAL A 531 36.37 -10.02 -0.54
CA VAL A 531 37.18 -11.15 -0.09
C VAL A 531 37.83 -11.83 -1.28
N TYR A 532 39.16 -11.96 -1.24
CA TYR A 532 39.95 -12.59 -2.28
C TYR A 532 41.12 -13.38 -1.69
N TYR A 533 41.50 -14.47 -2.35
CA TYR A 533 42.62 -15.33 -1.95
C TYR A 533 43.91 -14.79 -2.57
N GLY A 534 44.92 -14.52 -1.74
CA GLY A 534 46.30 -14.32 -2.19
C GLY A 534 47.02 -15.65 -2.45
N ALA A 535 46.57 -16.71 -1.78
CA ALA A 535 46.98 -18.10 -1.95
C ALA A 535 45.88 -19.01 -1.34
N SER A 536 45.97 -20.33 -1.54
CA SER A 536 44.94 -21.31 -1.09
C SER A 536 44.57 -21.21 0.41
N THR A 537 45.48 -20.70 1.24
CA THR A 537 45.25 -20.52 2.69
C THR A 537 45.33 -19.07 3.16
N GLN A 538 45.62 -18.10 2.28
CA GLN A 538 45.80 -16.70 2.65
C GLN A 538 44.68 -15.85 2.06
N VAL A 539 43.85 -15.28 2.93
CA VAL A 539 42.67 -14.51 2.56
C VAL A 539 42.84 -13.05 2.95
N SER A 540 42.55 -12.15 2.01
CA SER A 540 42.50 -10.71 2.25
C SER A 540 41.04 -10.27 2.33
N GLN A 541 40.76 -9.36 3.28
CA GLN A 541 39.45 -8.74 3.43
C GLN A 541 39.59 -7.22 3.38
N GLU A 542 38.79 -6.59 2.52
CA GLU A 542 38.67 -5.14 2.43
C GLU A 542 37.25 -4.73 2.77
N LEU A 543 37.10 -3.94 3.82
CA LEU A 543 35.84 -3.62 4.46
C LEU A 543 35.56 -2.12 4.35
N THR A 544 34.34 -1.77 3.96
CA THR A 544 33.89 -0.38 3.90
C THR A 544 32.59 -0.21 4.65
N TYR A 545 32.58 0.71 5.62
CA TYR A 545 31.37 1.20 6.26
C TYR A 545 30.88 2.49 5.62
N LEU A 546 29.60 2.52 5.26
CA LEU A 546 28.88 3.67 4.73
C LEU A 546 28.06 4.28 5.86
N VAL A 547 28.52 5.43 6.36
CA VAL A 547 27.85 6.16 7.44
C VAL A 547 27.17 7.39 6.84
N THR A 548 25.87 7.56 7.09
CA THR A 548 25.08 8.66 6.55
C THR A 548 25.71 10.02 6.86
N GLY A 549 25.97 10.82 5.81
CA GLY A 549 26.54 12.15 5.93
C GLY A 549 28.02 12.20 6.29
N GLN A 550 28.75 11.07 6.28
CA GLN A 550 30.19 11.01 6.57
C GLN A 550 30.95 10.33 5.42
N LYS A 551 32.28 10.53 5.38
CA LYS A 551 33.16 9.76 4.49
C LYS A 551 33.09 8.26 4.83
N PRO A 552 33.18 7.37 3.82
CA PRO A 552 33.29 5.93 4.07
C PRO A 552 34.52 5.61 4.94
N ARG A 553 34.31 4.74 5.93
CA ARG A 553 35.38 4.26 6.80
C ARG A 553 35.88 2.93 6.23
N THR A 554 37.08 2.93 5.68
CA THR A 554 37.64 1.74 5.04
C THR A 554 38.67 1.07 5.93
N PHE A 555 38.68 -0.25 5.89
CA PHE A 555 39.57 -1.12 6.65
C PHE A 555 40.10 -2.23 5.77
N MET A 556 41.31 -2.70 6.07
CA MET A 556 41.89 -3.87 5.42
C MET A 556 42.51 -4.78 6.48
N ARG A 557 42.43 -6.09 6.24
CA ARG A 557 43.25 -7.09 6.93
C ARG A 557 43.51 -8.28 6.03
N PHE A 558 44.42 -9.15 6.47
CA PHE A 558 44.59 -10.48 5.91
C PHE A 558 44.65 -11.52 7.03
N GLY A 559 44.38 -12.77 6.68
CA GLY A 559 44.39 -13.89 7.62
C GLY A 559 44.77 -15.20 6.93
N ASN A 560 44.98 -16.22 7.75
CA ASN A 560 45.23 -17.57 7.30
C ASN A 560 44.06 -18.47 7.70
N THR A 561 43.33 -18.98 6.71
CA THR A 561 42.12 -19.79 6.94
C THR A 561 42.42 -21.18 7.47
N SER A 562 43.63 -21.70 7.26
CA SER A 562 44.05 -23.01 7.78
C SER A 562 44.40 -22.99 9.28
N THR A 563 44.94 -21.87 9.77
CA THR A 563 45.31 -21.70 11.20
C THR A 563 44.28 -20.90 11.99
N GLY A 564 43.34 -20.22 11.31
CA GLY A 564 42.36 -19.32 11.92
C GLY A 564 42.95 -18.00 12.43
N VAL A 565 44.22 -17.71 12.14
CA VAL A 565 44.92 -16.51 12.62
C VAL A 565 44.65 -15.33 11.69
N TRP A 566 44.12 -14.23 12.24
CA TRP A 566 43.84 -12.98 11.51
C TRP A 566 44.72 -11.84 12.01
N GLN A 567 45.25 -11.03 11.09
CA GLN A 567 45.85 -9.76 11.45
C GLN A 567 44.77 -8.78 11.92
N PRO A 568 45.12 -7.81 12.79
CA PRO A 568 44.20 -6.75 13.17
C PRO A 568 43.76 -5.97 11.92
N TRP A 569 42.51 -5.57 11.90
CA TRP A 569 42.01 -4.59 10.95
C TRP A 569 42.82 -3.31 11.06
N LYS A 570 43.18 -2.71 9.93
CA LYS A 570 43.81 -1.38 9.89
C LYS A 570 42.97 -0.45 9.04
N SER A 571 42.72 0.75 9.55
CA SER A 571 41.98 1.76 8.79
C SER A 571 42.83 2.29 7.64
N THR A 572 42.22 2.49 6.47
CA THR A 572 42.92 2.90 5.25
C THR A 572 42.42 4.21 4.66
N SER A 573 41.47 4.90 5.32
CA SER A 573 40.94 6.19 4.89
C SER A 573 41.05 7.26 5.97
N ALA A 574 41.00 8.53 5.53
CA ALA A 574 40.71 9.67 6.40
C ALA A 574 39.23 9.70 6.79
N TRP A 575 38.94 10.12 8.02
CA TRP A 575 37.59 10.08 8.61
C TRP A 575 37.01 11.48 8.72
N HIS A 576 35.70 11.59 8.65
CA HIS A 576 35.01 12.89 8.71
C HIS A 576 34.86 13.45 10.14
N THR A 577 34.82 12.59 11.17
CA THR A 577 34.61 12.99 12.56
C THR A 577 35.36 12.05 13.52
N SER A 578 35.78 12.57 14.68
CA SER A 578 36.39 11.80 15.76
C SER A 578 35.33 11.06 16.60
N THR A 579 34.05 11.32 16.37
CA THR A 579 32.97 10.62 17.06
C THR A 579 32.93 9.16 16.64
N GLY A 580 33.15 8.33 17.65
CA GLY A 580 33.32 6.90 17.60
C GLY A 580 34.42 6.42 16.63
N LEU A 581 35.63 6.80 16.98
CA LEU A 581 36.82 6.07 16.60
C LEU A 581 36.73 4.61 17.11
N PRO A 582 37.52 3.68 16.52
CA PRO A 582 37.49 2.28 16.91
C PRO A 582 37.83 2.07 18.39
N THR A 583 37.33 0.98 18.99
CA THR A 583 37.62 0.62 20.39
C THR A 583 38.89 -0.22 20.56
N SER A 584 39.57 -0.57 19.47
CA SER A 584 40.81 -1.34 19.46
C SER A 584 41.79 -0.75 18.45
N ASP A 585 43.06 -1.18 18.51
CA ASP A 585 44.11 -0.65 17.64
C ASP A 585 43.90 -1.02 16.15
N MET A 586 43.42 -0.04 15.40
CA MET A 586 43.22 -0.07 13.96
C MET A 586 44.25 0.77 13.19
N GLY A 587 45.40 1.10 13.81
CA GLY A 587 46.41 2.00 13.24
C GLY A 587 46.05 3.48 13.40
N ASP A 588 46.93 4.39 13.01
CA ASP A 588 46.67 5.83 13.14
C ASP A 588 45.58 6.30 12.18
N ILE A 589 44.66 7.14 12.68
CA ILE A 589 43.50 7.62 11.93
C ILE A 589 43.57 9.14 11.82
N TYR A 590 43.58 9.65 10.61
CA TYR A 590 43.42 11.08 10.36
C TYR A 590 41.94 11.46 10.32
N VAL A 591 41.56 12.48 11.08
CA VAL A 591 40.21 13.04 11.09
C VAL A 591 40.23 14.42 10.43
N ASP A 592 39.43 14.60 9.39
CA ASP A 592 39.31 15.85 8.62
C ASP A 592 39.07 17.05 9.54
N GLY A 593 39.86 18.11 9.37
CA GLY A 593 39.72 19.35 10.15
C GLY A 593 40.06 19.23 11.63
N ILE A 594 40.36 18.03 12.14
CA ILE A 594 40.77 17.79 13.53
C ILE A 594 42.24 17.36 13.61
N GLY A 595 42.68 16.37 12.86
CA GLY A 595 44.07 15.91 12.87
C GLY A 595 44.24 14.42 13.15
N TRP A 596 45.46 14.00 13.48
CA TRP A 596 45.81 12.61 13.72
C TRP A 596 45.34 12.11 15.09
N TYR A 597 44.92 10.85 15.12
CA TYR A 597 44.57 10.12 16.32
C TYR A 597 45.34 8.80 16.34
N SER A 598 45.92 8.48 17.49
CA SER A 598 46.65 7.23 17.73
C SER A 598 46.03 6.46 18.90
N PHE A 599 46.09 5.13 18.84
CA PHE A 599 45.58 4.28 19.92
C PHE A 599 46.56 4.27 21.09
N ASN A 600 46.08 4.61 22.29
CA ASN A 600 46.92 4.73 23.50
C ASN A 600 46.90 3.48 24.40
N GLY A 601 46.35 2.36 23.91
CA GLY A 601 46.15 1.12 24.67
C GLY A 601 44.72 0.92 25.18
N SER A 602 43.91 1.98 25.27
CA SER A 602 42.51 1.91 25.71
C SER A 602 41.52 2.64 24.80
N ALA A 603 41.94 3.74 24.17
CA ALA A 603 41.14 4.49 23.22
C ALA A 603 42.04 5.26 22.25
N TYR A 604 41.44 5.81 21.19
CA TYR A 604 42.11 6.77 20.34
C TYR A 604 42.17 8.15 20.99
N ALA A 605 43.37 8.73 21.03
CA ALA A 605 43.61 10.09 21.51
C ALA A 605 44.26 10.92 20.39
N ARG A 606 43.95 12.23 20.36
CA ARG A 606 44.52 13.16 19.38
C ARG A 606 46.02 13.29 19.61
N THR A 607 46.79 13.19 18.53
CA THR A 607 48.23 13.39 18.53
C THR A 607 48.52 14.79 17.99
N ASP A 608 48.38 15.81 18.84
CA ASP A 608 48.75 17.19 18.50
C ASP A 608 50.26 17.42 18.70
N LEU A 609 50.91 18.11 17.76
CA LEU A 609 52.15 18.85 18.03
C LEU A 609 51.80 19.99 19.01
N SER A 610 52.19 19.86 20.28
CA SER A 610 51.84 20.79 21.35
C SER A 610 52.49 22.17 21.18
N LEU A 611 51.74 23.15 20.69
CA LEU A 611 51.82 24.50 21.25
C LEU A 611 50.81 24.54 22.41
N THR A 612 51.36 24.43 23.61
CA THR A 612 50.70 24.14 24.88
C THR A 612 49.63 25.17 25.27
N THR A 613 48.36 24.82 25.05
CA THR A 613 47.15 25.21 25.81
C THR A 613 46.75 26.69 26.00
N ILE A 614 45.42 26.92 26.05
CA ILE A 614 44.80 28.19 26.51
C ILE A 614 45.32 28.62 27.89
N ALA A 615 45.81 27.70 28.72
CA ALA A 615 46.38 28.01 30.02
C ALA A 615 47.66 28.86 29.91
N ASP A 616 48.50 28.63 28.90
CA ASP A 616 49.71 29.43 28.70
C ASP A 616 49.36 30.85 28.22
N LEU A 617 48.32 30.98 27.40
CA LEU A 617 47.78 32.29 27.02
C LEU A 617 47.19 33.03 28.21
N LYS A 618 46.48 32.32 29.11
CA LYS A 618 45.93 32.90 30.34
C LYS A 618 47.02 33.35 31.31
N THR A 619 48.08 32.57 31.48
CA THR A 619 49.23 32.95 32.31
C THR A 619 49.91 34.22 31.78
N ARG A 620 50.10 34.31 30.46
CA ARG A 620 50.66 35.52 29.82
C ARG A 620 49.74 36.73 29.93
N ALA A 621 48.42 36.54 29.83
CA ALA A 621 47.44 37.60 30.02
C ALA A 621 47.43 38.11 31.47
N GLY A 622 47.44 37.22 32.47
CA GLY A 622 47.52 37.61 33.87
C GLY A 622 48.79 38.40 34.21
N GLY A 623 49.93 38.04 33.60
CA GLY A 623 51.17 38.81 33.74
C GLY A 623 51.11 40.21 33.12
N LEU A 624 50.27 40.44 32.11
CA LEU A 624 50.02 41.77 31.54
C LEU A 624 49.13 42.62 32.46
N GLU A 625 48.09 42.04 33.06
CA GLU A 625 47.21 42.72 34.01
C GLU A 625 47.99 43.21 35.24
N THR A 626 48.84 42.37 35.83
CA THR A 626 49.70 42.78 36.97
C THR A 626 50.61 43.96 36.63
N ARG A 627 51.10 44.04 35.39
CA ARG A 627 51.93 45.16 34.94
C ARG A 627 51.13 46.43 34.74
N ALA A 628 49.87 46.32 34.31
CA ALA A 628 48.96 47.46 34.17
C ALA A 628 48.61 48.04 35.55
N ASP A 629 48.23 47.19 36.52
CA ASP A 629 47.95 47.62 37.91
C ASP A 629 49.15 48.33 38.56
N GLY A 630 50.35 47.83 38.28
CA GLY A 630 51.60 48.46 38.75
C GLY A 630 51.86 49.84 38.11
N LEU A 631 51.41 50.07 36.87
CA LEU A 631 51.47 51.38 36.24
C LEU A 631 50.44 52.35 36.83
N GLU A 632 49.21 51.89 37.10
CA GLU A 632 48.16 52.69 37.76
C GLU A 632 48.60 53.13 39.17
N THR A 633 49.13 52.22 39.97
CA THR A 633 49.67 52.54 41.32
C THR A 633 50.76 53.61 41.28
N ARG A 634 51.62 53.57 40.25
CA ARG A 634 52.68 54.58 40.06
C ARG A 634 52.11 55.94 39.64
N ALA A 635 51.04 55.96 38.85
CA ALA A 635 50.35 57.18 38.47
C ALA A 635 49.68 57.84 39.69
N ASP A 636 49.02 57.07 40.55
CA ASP A 636 48.43 57.56 41.81
C ASP A 636 49.50 58.14 42.75
N GLY A 637 50.66 57.47 42.85
CA GLY A 637 51.80 57.98 43.61
C GLY A 637 52.33 59.32 43.10
N LEU A 638 52.28 59.55 41.79
CA LEU A 638 52.66 60.84 41.19
C LEU A 638 51.63 61.93 41.53
N GLU A 639 50.34 61.62 41.49
CA GLU A 639 49.28 62.56 41.88
C GLU A 639 49.42 63.01 43.35
N ALA A 640 49.90 62.12 44.23
CA ALA A 640 50.17 62.43 45.63
C ALA A 640 51.33 63.44 45.83
N LEU A 641 52.16 63.72 44.83
CA LEU A 641 53.25 64.71 44.97
C LEU A 641 52.88 66.11 44.45
N VAL A 642 51.71 66.26 43.83
CA VAL A 642 51.26 67.53 43.25
C VAL A 642 50.73 68.49 44.33
N MET A 643 51.35 69.68 44.44
CA MET A 643 50.90 70.76 45.33
C MET A 643 49.59 71.38 44.83
N GLY A 644 48.62 71.61 45.72
CA GLY A 644 47.31 72.20 45.35
C GLY A 644 46.14 71.20 45.23
N ARG A 645 46.41 69.90 45.10
CA ARG A 645 45.34 68.89 45.00
C ARG A 645 44.94 68.37 46.39
N GLY A 646 43.77 68.82 46.87
CA GLY A 646 43.21 68.41 48.17
C GLY A 646 43.83 69.13 49.37
N GLN A 647 44.63 70.17 49.14
CA GLN A 647 45.22 71.01 50.19
C GLN A 647 44.43 72.31 50.34
N SER A 648 44.42 72.87 51.55
CA SER A 648 43.73 74.13 51.85
C SER A 648 44.52 74.96 52.84
N TRP A 649 44.27 76.27 52.88
CA TRP A 649 44.92 77.16 53.85
C TRP A 649 44.36 76.92 55.25
N GLN A 650 45.26 76.62 56.18
CA GLN A 650 44.98 76.41 57.59
C GLN A 650 45.65 77.52 58.39
N THR A 651 44.91 78.19 59.26
CA THR A 651 45.52 79.04 60.30
C THR A 651 46.08 78.14 61.39
N VAL A 652 47.34 78.31 61.75
CA VAL A 652 48.03 77.43 62.70
C VAL A 652 48.60 78.20 63.89
N ALA A 653 48.62 77.54 65.05
CA ALA A 653 49.35 78.05 66.22
C ALA A 653 50.82 77.60 66.13
N ARG A 654 51.72 78.57 66.00
CA ARG A 654 53.18 78.38 65.93
C ARG A 654 53.87 79.44 66.77
N SER A 655 55.14 79.22 67.05
CA SER A 655 55.99 80.12 67.83
C SER A 655 57.29 80.35 67.08
N LEU A 656 57.88 81.53 67.26
CA LEU A 656 59.18 81.83 66.68
C LEU A 656 60.27 80.99 67.34
N GLY A 657 61.30 80.62 66.58
CA GLY A 657 62.45 79.87 67.09
C GLY A 657 62.19 78.38 67.31
N VAL A 658 61.00 77.88 66.97
CA VAL A 658 60.62 76.46 67.11
C VAL A 658 60.65 75.79 65.75
N ALA A 659 61.40 74.69 65.63
CA ALA A 659 61.41 73.85 64.44
C ALA A 659 60.17 72.94 64.39
N TYR A 660 59.47 72.98 63.27
CA TYR A 660 58.30 72.16 62.94
C TYR A 660 58.63 71.24 61.76
N THR A 661 58.04 70.05 61.70
CA THR A 661 58.24 69.11 60.57
C THR A 661 57.02 69.06 59.69
N ASN A 662 57.21 69.11 58.37
CA ASN A 662 56.14 68.78 57.44
C ASN A 662 55.89 67.26 57.44
N SER A 663 54.92 66.82 58.23
CA SER A 663 54.56 65.40 58.38
C SER A 663 53.46 64.91 57.41
N THR A 664 52.99 65.74 56.47
CA THR A 664 51.82 65.40 55.64
C THR A 664 52.10 64.41 54.52
N GLY A 665 53.36 64.03 54.32
CA GLY A 665 53.78 63.20 53.18
C GLY A 665 53.75 63.93 51.84
N ARG A 666 53.37 65.22 51.80
CA ARG A 666 53.24 66.06 50.60
C ARG A 666 53.89 67.43 50.82
N PRO A 667 54.36 68.15 49.78
CA PRO A 667 54.85 69.52 49.96
C PRO A 667 53.75 70.43 50.53
N ILE A 668 54.08 71.31 51.47
CA ILE A 668 53.15 72.30 52.03
C ILE A 668 53.69 73.71 51.80
N LEU A 669 52.81 74.72 51.70
CA LEU A 669 53.23 76.12 51.70
C LEU A 669 53.06 76.67 53.11
N VAL A 670 54.10 77.23 53.68
CA VAL A 670 54.01 77.90 54.97
C VAL A 670 54.11 79.40 54.77
N SER A 671 53.39 80.16 55.58
CA SER A 671 53.37 81.61 55.52
C SER A 671 53.24 82.18 56.93
N MET A 672 53.91 83.29 57.17
CA MET A 672 53.71 84.10 58.36
C MET A 672 53.52 85.56 58.00
N LEU A 673 52.77 86.26 58.84
CA LEU A 673 52.61 87.70 58.82
C LEU A 673 52.95 88.21 60.22
N GLY A 674 53.97 89.06 60.33
CA GLY A 674 54.29 89.79 61.56
C GLY A 674 54.06 91.28 61.39
N VAL A 675 53.89 92.00 62.50
CA VAL A 675 53.81 93.46 62.54
C VAL A 675 55.12 94.03 63.08
N GLN A 676 55.74 94.95 62.35
CA GLN A 676 57.04 95.50 62.72
C GLN A 676 56.96 96.39 63.98
N ARG A 677 57.81 96.13 64.99
CA ARG A 677 57.82 96.81 66.30
C ARG A 677 58.86 97.93 66.38
N GLY A 678 59.97 97.81 65.66
CA GLY A 678 61.05 98.81 65.59
C GLY A 678 61.57 99.01 64.16
N ALA A 679 62.31 100.11 63.92
CA ALA A 679 62.98 100.33 62.65
C ALA A 679 63.94 99.14 62.34
N SER A 680 63.95 98.65 61.10
CA SER A 680 64.69 97.43 60.65
C SER A 680 64.18 96.06 61.17
N GLY A 681 62.98 95.99 61.74
CA GLY A 681 62.35 94.71 62.06
C GLY A 681 62.15 93.82 60.82
N ASN A 682 62.41 92.52 60.99
CA ASN A 682 62.34 91.56 59.89
C ASN A 682 61.92 90.17 60.37
N VAL A 683 61.29 89.41 59.47
CA VAL A 683 60.85 88.03 59.66
C VAL A 683 61.44 87.14 58.58
N TRP A 684 61.68 85.87 58.89
CA TRP A 684 62.18 84.89 57.93
C TRP A 684 61.76 83.47 58.26
N ILE A 685 61.60 82.66 57.22
CA ILE A 685 61.35 81.22 57.35
C ILE A 685 62.61 80.47 56.99
N GLN A 686 63.01 79.56 57.88
CA GLN A 686 64.09 78.61 57.63
C GLN A 686 63.50 77.26 57.23
N VAL A 687 64.20 76.54 56.36
CA VAL A 687 63.90 75.13 56.02
C VAL A 687 65.19 74.34 56.22
N ASN A 688 65.15 73.31 57.07
CA ASN A 688 66.31 72.52 57.50
C ASN A 688 67.49 73.41 57.97
N GLY A 689 67.18 74.45 58.76
CA GLY A 689 68.16 75.38 59.33
C GLY A 689 68.74 76.42 58.36
N ARG A 690 68.30 76.47 57.10
CA ARG A 690 68.72 77.48 56.12
C ARG A 690 67.61 78.51 55.89
N ILE A 691 67.95 79.79 55.80
CA ILE A 691 66.97 80.86 55.51
C ILE A 691 66.54 80.78 54.05
N PHE A 692 65.26 80.53 53.79
CA PHE A 692 64.70 80.42 52.44
C PHE A 692 63.87 81.64 52.03
N SER A 693 63.25 82.32 52.99
CA SER A 693 62.51 83.56 52.74
C SER A 693 62.77 84.52 53.88
N ARG A 694 63.14 85.77 53.59
CA ARG A 694 63.32 86.84 54.57
C ARG A 694 62.71 88.14 54.06
N THR A 695 61.97 88.82 54.92
CA THR A 695 61.32 90.09 54.60
C THR A 695 61.47 91.05 55.77
N GLY A 696 61.79 92.30 55.49
CA GLY A 696 61.86 93.37 56.47
C GLY A 696 61.82 94.74 55.80
N LEU A 697 61.45 95.78 56.55
CA LEU A 697 61.41 97.15 56.07
C LEU A 697 62.32 98.03 56.94
N TYR A 698 63.15 98.86 56.32
CA TYR A 698 64.20 99.57 57.06
C TYR A 698 63.66 100.72 57.95
N ASN A 699 62.69 101.51 57.47
CA ASN A 699 62.26 102.76 58.13
C ASN A 699 60.75 102.82 58.44
N SER A 700 60.14 101.71 58.88
CA SER A 700 58.70 101.64 59.19
C SER A 700 58.45 101.04 60.57
N ILE A 701 57.42 101.50 61.28
CA ILE A 701 56.89 100.88 62.52
C ILE A 701 55.39 100.63 62.29
N GLY A 702 54.90 99.46 62.71
CA GLY A 702 53.51 99.04 62.54
C GLY A 702 53.17 98.43 61.18
N ALA A 703 54.14 98.25 60.26
CA ALA A 703 53.90 97.64 58.96
C ALA A 703 53.83 96.11 59.03
N ASN A 704 52.95 95.52 58.22
CA ASN A 704 52.85 94.08 58.04
C ASN A 704 54.00 93.57 57.16
N ILE A 705 54.78 92.61 57.67
CA ILE A 705 55.90 91.98 56.96
C ILE A 705 55.63 90.47 56.80
N PRO A 706 55.39 89.99 55.56
CA PRO A 706 55.13 88.57 55.31
C PRO A 706 56.40 87.79 54.94
N ALA A 707 56.46 86.51 55.31
CA ALA A 707 57.43 85.56 54.76
C ALA A 707 56.73 84.24 54.43
N TRP A 708 57.15 83.56 53.37
CA TRP A 708 56.51 82.32 52.90
C TRP A 708 57.53 81.39 52.26
N ALA A 709 57.35 80.08 52.42
CA ALA A 709 58.25 79.07 51.87
C ALA A 709 57.51 77.76 51.56
N CYS A 710 57.91 77.05 50.51
CA CYS A 710 57.45 75.69 50.27
C CYS A 710 58.32 74.71 51.07
N ILE A 711 57.69 73.84 51.85
CA ILE A 711 58.36 72.89 52.73
C ILE A 711 58.18 71.48 52.15
N PRO A 712 59.26 70.80 51.71
CA PRO A 712 59.17 69.42 51.24
C PRO A 712 58.65 68.47 52.33
N PRO A 713 58.03 67.33 51.96
CA PRO A 713 57.66 66.29 52.92
C PRO A 713 58.85 65.88 53.78
N GLY A 714 58.64 65.72 55.09
CA GLY A 714 59.66 65.32 56.05
C GLY A 714 60.69 66.39 56.41
N SER A 715 60.73 67.53 55.71
CA SER A 715 61.64 68.63 56.05
C SER A 715 61.17 69.41 57.27
N THR A 716 62.14 69.94 58.02
CA THR A 716 61.88 70.86 59.13
C THR A 716 61.81 72.29 58.64
N TYR A 717 61.02 73.13 59.29
CA TYR A 717 60.93 74.56 59.03
C TYR A 717 60.71 75.33 60.33
N GLU A 718 61.18 76.55 60.36
CA GLU A 718 61.13 77.41 61.54
C GLU A 718 60.74 78.82 61.13
N TYR A 719 59.83 79.43 61.88
CA TYR A 719 59.54 80.86 61.75
C TYR A 719 60.44 81.62 62.71
N ALA A 720 61.06 82.69 62.25
CA ALA A 720 61.89 83.54 63.09
C ALA A 720 61.73 85.01 62.74
N GLY A 721 62.04 85.89 63.67
CA GLY A 721 61.95 87.32 63.49
C GLY A 721 62.65 88.09 64.59
N VAL A 722 63.00 89.34 64.30
CA VAL A 722 63.61 90.30 65.23
C VAL A 722 62.86 91.64 65.09
N ASP A 723 62.60 92.30 66.21
CA ASP A 723 61.87 93.58 66.29
C ASP A 723 60.54 93.59 65.53
N ALA A 724 59.81 92.48 65.61
CA ALA A 724 58.44 92.31 65.14
C ALA A 724 57.60 91.62 66.23
N ASP A 725 56.33 91.96 66.29
CA ASP A 725 55.33 91.43 67.22
C ASP A 725 54.05 91.05 66.45
N THR A 726 53.08 90.44 67.14
CA THR A 726 51.77 90.06 66.56
C THR A 726 51.92 89.16 65.32
N PHE A 727 52.16 87.87 65.54
CA PHE A 727 52.36 86.91 64.46
C PHE A 727 51.11 86.09 64.15
N THR A 728 50.78 86.00 62.87
CA THR A 728 49.79 85.04 62.35
C THR A 728 50.47 84.09 61.39
N PHE A 729 50.20 82.79 61.54
CA PHE A 729 50.83 81.73 60.76
C PHE A 729 49.77 80.95 59.96
N TYR A 730 50.09 80.66 58.72
CA TYR A 730 49.26 79.91 57.80
C TYR A 730 50.03 78.76 57.14
N GLU A 731 49.38 77.62 56.98
CA GLU A 731 49.92 76.46 56.25
C GLU A 731 48.91 76.02 55.20
N TYR A 732 49.30 76.01 53.93
CA TYR A 732 48.57 75.37 52.85
C TYR A 732 48.98 73.91 52.80
N ARG A 733 48.14 73.04 53.39
CA ARG A 733 48.49 71.63 53.59
C ARG A 733 47.34 70.68 53.35
#